data_AF-A0AA36JKH7-F1
#
_entry.id   AF-A0AA36JKH7-F1
#
_cell.length_a   1.000
_cell.length_b   1.000
_cell.length_c   1.000
_cell.angle_alpha   90.00
_cell.angle_beta   90.00
_cell.angle_gamma   90.00
#
_symmetry.space_group_name_H-M   'P 1'
#
loop_
_entity.id
_entity.type
_entity.pdbx_description
1 polymer ?
#
loop_
_entity_poly.entity_id
_entity_poly.type
_entity_poly.pdbx_seq_one_letter_code
_entity_poly.pdbx_strand_id
1 'polypeptide(L)'
;MATSFPTNQAIVVGGGLGGMSAANTVVENGGRVVLLDKSSFCGGNSTKATSGINGAGTKTQKALRGVGGIILNAEGKRFCNELGRRDYVTGEMWKSKPPFRLCLNKASSDEIIWHCKHYTGRGVMKFYENGEALAKDMGVALSVIEQTHEEHYAAAKKTETQPDAGPWPAYPSGKSWDEASGKTGSGKKFYHNIIPGSCVKNEPFYVAIITPVIHYCMGGLLIDTDSACVGPNNQAIPGLYAAGEVAGGVHGNNRLGGNSLLDCVVFGRVAGKAAAKYMLGADMKDVDLKDVTGGGLTGAVESSKLAGGSYEDKMNTATAGAAGAPAGGGGGGGYSMEEVAKHTSKSDCWVVVSGQVLDVTSFLSEHPGGELAILTFAGKDATEEFNMIHPPDVIGKYAPDSVIGMIGGGGGGGAVAGGGGGGAVAGGIPMEEVAKHSSKTDCWVVVSGQVLDVTSFLGDHPGGELAILTFAGKDATEEFNMIHPPDVIGKYAPDAVIGVVGSGAPAGAVATGAKAGGAPARKDLGGKLANHHAWGHLDGDLQPNWRVDLEDNPGALLINVKSYFNATWFLLLSVLYEVCATIFTAKNIKISNDRLGLTRSAILLILFIVIHAVGNLHVFKGPDDFNGYGYFYVRLYWTGFGLPANIVEEYILLSVLLHVFVGLKRTWDMKLALVNTQGINVLNLAISGLMLLTFMTIHLFQFRFGDTDQFGPYYVRPPPYLINFWGILSLNLFWTQDSSIEPVGVRDIYALEFQIFKNPLWSLFYIFSVGVFMVHACLGWKKVTPVLGIPRGHIQKVEMIGYAIMIVMGLVYISFPLYVMATKPFSGYEDSIQIPGRVE
;
A
#
# COMPACT_ATOMS: atom_id res chain seq x y z
N MET A 1 -16.08 -30.63 -6.00
CA MET A 1 -14.85 -30.08 -6.60
C MET A 1 -14.06 -31.21 -7.21
N ALA A 2 -13.38 -31.00 -8.34
CA ALA A 2 -12.65 -32.05 -9.04
C ALA A 2 -11.61 -32.70 -8.11
N THR A 3 -11.58 -34.03 -8.07
CA THR A 3 -10.69 -34.83 -7.22
C THR A 3 -9.38 -35.24 -7.93
N SER A 4 -9.22 -34.85 -9.20
CA SER A 4 -8.04 -35.13 -10.01
C SER A 4 -8.01 -34.19 -11.23
N PHE A 5 -6.84 -33.66 -11.56
CA PHE A 5 -6.62 -32.89 -12.79
C PHE A 5 -5.99 -33.77 -13.88
N PRO A 6 -6.14 -33.42 -15.18
CA PRO A 6 -5.56 -34.19 -16.28
C PRO A 6 -4.07 -34.45 -16.09
N THR A 7 -3.61 -35.68 -16.34
CA THR A 7 -2.20 -36.07 -16.16
C THR A 7 -1.24 -35.36 -17.12
N ASN A 8 -1.74 -34.75 -18.19
CA ASN A 8 -0.95 -34.03 -19.18
C ASN A 8 -0.83 -32.52 -18.90
N GLN A 9 -1.36 -32.02 -17.78
CA GLN A 9 -1.36 -30.60 -17.45
C GLN A 9 -1.33 -30.37 -15.94
N ALA A 10 -0.30 -29.67 -15.47
CA ALA A 10 -0.19 -29.26 -14.08
C ALA A 10 -0.89 -27.92 -13.85
N ILE A 11 -1.45 -27.74 -12.66
CA ILE A 11 -2.00 -26.47 -12.20
C ILE A 11 -1.11 -25.94 -11.10
N VAL A 12 -0.59 -24.73 -11.29
CA VAL A 12 0.14 -23.99 -10.26
C VAL A 12 -0.74 -22.85 -9.78
N VAL A 13 -0.98 -22.77 -8.48
CA VAL A 13 -1.74 -21.69 -7.86
C VAL A 13 -0.78 -20.60 -7.38
N GLY A 14 -1.14 -19.34 -7.64
CA GLY A 14 -0.43 -18.12 -7.26
C GLY A 14 0.50 -17.61 -8.35
N GLY A 15 0.13 -16.54 -9.04
CA GLY A 15 0.93 -15.86 -10.06
C GLY A 15 2.01 -14.93 -9.50
N GLY A 16 2.34 -14.99 -8.20
CA GLY A 16 3.49 -14.31 -7.63
C GLY A 16 4.83 -14.94 -8.06
N LEU A 17 5.97 -14.41 -7.57
CA LEU A 17 7.31 -14.90 -7.95
C LEU A 17 7.46 -16.42 -7.75
N GLY A 18 6.89 -16.98 -6.68
CA GLY A 18 6.94 -18.42 -6.40
C GLY A 18 6.24 -19.28 -7.45
N GLY A 19 4.96 -19.01 -7.73
CA GLY A 19 4.23 -19.81 -8.74
C GLY A 19 4.63 -19.48 -10.18
N MET A 20 5.10 -18.26 -10.48
CA MET A 20 5.77 -17.97 -11.76
C MET A 20 7.06 -18.80 -11.91
N SER A 21 7.87 -18.90 -10.85
CA SER A 21 9.06 -19.76 -10.86
C SER A 21 8.70 -21.24 -11.07
N ALA A 22 7.62 -21.71 -10.43
CA ALA A 22 7.14 -23.07 -10.62
C ALA A 22 6.63 -23.33 -12.05
N ALA A 23 5.81 -22.43 -12.59
CA ALA A 23 5.31 -22.52 -13.95
C ALA A 23 6.44 -22.50 -14.98
N ASN A 24 7.42 -21.61 -14.81
CA ASN A 24 8.61 -21.57 -15.67
C ASN A 24 9.38 -22.89 -15.61
N THR A 25 9.61 -23.44 -14.41
CA THR A 25 10.30 -24.73 -14.27
C THR A 25 9.50 -25.91 -14.86
N VAL A 26 8.17 -25.88 -14.85
CA VAL A 26 7.37 -26.90 -15.57
C VAL A 26 7.65 -26.84 -17.07
N VAL A 27 7.66 -25.64 -17.63
CA VAL A 27 7.90 -25.40 -19.06
C VAL A 27 9.34 -25.76 -19.45
N GLU A 28 10.34 -25.42 -18.62
CA GLU A 28 11.76 -25.83 -18.75
C GLU A 28 11.94 -27.35 -18.80
N ASN A 29 10.96 -28.12 -18.30
CA ASN A 29 11.00 -29.58 -18.33
C ASN A 29 10.10 -30.18 -19.41
N GLY A 30 9.58 -29.37 -20.34
CA GLY A 30 8.70 -29.80 -21.42
C GLY A 30 7.26 -30.09 -21.00
N GLY A 31 6.86 -29.68 -19.80
CA GLY A 31 5.52 -29.87 -19.27
C GLY A 31 4.55 -28.76 -19.68
N ARG A 32 3.24 -29.01 -19.51
CA ARG A 32 2.18 -28.01 -19.71
C ARG A 32 1.67 -27.52 -18.35
N VAL A 33 1.54 -26.21 -18.19
CA VAL A 33 1.07 -25.62 -16.94
C VAL A 33 -0.08 -24.65 -17.16
N VAL A 34 -1.06 -24.67 -16.25
CA VAL A 34 -2.00 -23.58 -16.02
C VAL A 34 -1.56 -22.85 -14.77
N LEU A 35 -1.27 -21.56 -14.90
CA LEU A 35 -1.03 -20.70 -13.76
C LEU A 35 -2.34 -20.02 -13.38
N LEU A 36 -2.78 -20.23 -12.14
CA LEU A 36 -4.02 -19.67 -11.60
C LEU A 36 -3.69 -18.61 -10.56
N ASP A 37 -4.06 -17.36 -10.82
CA ASP A 37 -4.08 -16.30 -9.82
C ASP A 37 -5.52 -15.82 -9.60
N LYS A 38 -5.82 -15.40 -8.38
CA LYS A 38 -7.10 -14.77 -8.05
C LYS A 38 -7.18 -13.35 -8.63
N SER A 39 -6.03 -12.69 -8.75
CA SER A 39 -5.88 -11.32 -9.21
C SER A 39 -5.92 -11.26 -10.72
N SER A 40 -6.39 -10.14 -11.28
CA SER A 40 -6.41 -9.91 -12.73
C SER A 40 -5.02 -9.68 -13.35
N PHE A 41 -3.96 -9.70 -12.55
CA PHE A 41 -2.57 -9.53 -12.96
C PHE A 41 -1.65 -10.41 -12.09
N CYS A 42 -0.55 -10.88 -12.67
CA CYS A 42 0.47 -11.68 -11.97
C CYS A 42 1.51 -10.80 -11.25
N GLY A 43 2.23 -11.42 -10.32
CA GLY A 43 3.44 -10.91 -9.69
C GLY A 43 3.29 -10.50 -8.23
N GLY A 44 2.06 -10.34 -7.73
CA GLY A 44 1.77 -10.15 -6.30
C GLY A 44 2.65 -9.09 -5.61
N ASN A 45 3.05 -9.33 -4.37
CA ASN A 45 3.96 -8.45 -3.61
C ASN A 45 5.30 -8.21 -4.33
N SER A 46 5.78 -9.15 -5.15
CA SER A 46 7.04 -9.05 -5.88
C SER A 46 7.03 -7.97 -6.97
N THR A 47 5.86 -7.53 -7.43
CA THR A 47 5.75 -6.37 -8.37
C THR A 47 6.04 -5.03 -7.72
N LYS A 48 5.96 -4.97 -6.38
CA LYS A 48 6.17 -3.75 -5.59
C LYS A 48 7.44 -3.80 -4.75
N ALA A 49 7.96 -4.99 -4.48
CA ALA A 49 9.25 -5.17 -3.84
C ALA A 49 10.37 -4.92 -4.87
N THR A 50 11.41 -4.19 -4.49
CA THR A 50 12.57 -3.84 -5.34
C THR A 50 13.50 -5.02 -5.65
N SER A 51 12.97 -6.21 -5.94
CA SER A 51 13.68 -7.43 -6.38
C SER A 51 14.87 -7.90 -5.53
N GLY A 52 15.11 -7.36 -4.33
CA GLY A 52 16.27 -7.70 -3.51
C GLY A 52 16.13 -9.07 -2.84
N ILE A 53 16.81 -10.10 -3.34
CA ILE A 53 16.91 -11.40 -2.67
C ILE A 53 17.82 -11.25 -1.44
N ASN A 54 17.28 -11.46 -0.25
CA ASN A 54 18.04 -11.37 0.99
C ASN A 54 18.62 -12.74 1.35
N GLY A 55 19.95 -12.90 1.23
CA GLY A 55 20.69 -14.00 1.86
C GLY A 55 20.74 -13.84 3.39
N ALA A 56 20.80 -14.96 4.12
CA ALA A 56 21.07 -14.91 5.56
C ALA A 56 22.50 -14.42 5.82
N GLY A 57 22.66 -13.43 6.70
CA GLY A 57 23.97 -12.90 7.11
C GLY A 57 24.55 -11.79 6.21
N THR A 58 23.78 -11.24 5.26
CA THR A 58 24.27 -10.15 4.39
C THR A 58 24.31 -8.81 5.13
N LYS A 59 25.21 -7.90 4.71
CA LYS A 59 25.30 -6.53 5.23
C LYS A 59 23.95 -5.77 5.10
N THR A 60 23.18 -6.04 4.03
CA THR A 60 21.87 -5.44 3.75
C THR A 60 20.75 -5.93 4.69
N GLN A 61 20.83 -7.17 5.20
CA GLN A 61 19.87 -7.70 6.18
C GLN A 61 19.90 -6.91 7.51
N LYS A 62 20.98 -6.15 7.77
CA LYS A 62 21.18 -5.26 8.92
C LYS A 62 20.49 -3.89 8.77
N ALA A 63 19.43 -3.73 7.98
CA ALA A 63 18.82 -2.43 7.72
C ALA A 63 18.20 -1.74 8.97
N LEU A 64 18.31 -0.41 9.00
CA LEU A 64 17.78 0.60 9.94
C LEU A 64 17.88 0.29 11.45
N ARG A 65 17.19 -0.75 11.94
CA ARG A 65 17.32 -1.20 13.34
C ARG A 65 18.62 -1.98 13.56
N GLY A 66 19.09 -2.70 12.53
CA GLY A 66 20.33 -3.48 12.57
C GLY A 66 21.59 -2.61 12.67
N VAL A 67 21.57 -1.41 12.08
CA VAL A 67 22.67 -0.44 12.16
C VAL A 67 22.70 0.37 13.45
N GLY A 68 21.87 0.05 14.45
CA GLY A 68 21.84 0.75 15.74
C GLY A 68 20.62 1.62 16.00
N GLY A 69 19.67 1.68 15.07
CA GLY A 69 18.42 2.42 15.27
C GLY A 69 17.60 1.90 16.44
N ILE A 70 17.17 2.81 17.31
CA ILE A 70 16.30 2.52 18.46
C ILE A 70 14.86 2.95 18.19
N ILE A 71 13.90 2.36 18.89
CA ILE A 71 12.49 2.75 18.78
C ILE A 71 12.04 3.43 20.07
N LEU A 72 11.58 4.67 19.94
CA LEU A 72 11.03 5.47 21.03
C LEU A 72 9.50 5.54 20.92
N ASN A 73 8.81 5.49 22.06
CA ASN A 73 7.39 5.79 22.15
C ASN A 73 7.14 7.31 22.25
N ALA A 74 5.88 7.71 22.45
CA ALA A 74 5.51 9.12 22.61
C ALA A 74 6.22 9.82 23.79
N GLU A 75 6.54 9.08 24.84
CA GLU A 75 7.27 9.56 26.01
C GLU A 75 8.79 9.60 25.82
N GLY A 76 9.31 9.25 24.64
CA GLY A 76 10.75 9.25 24.38
C GLY A 76 11.52 8.07 24.99
N LYS A 77 10.82 7.01 25.41
CA LYS A 77 11.41 5.82 26.04
C LYS A 77 11.46 4.63 25.08
N ARG A 78 12.50 3.80 25.23
CA ARG A 78 12.54 2.46 24.65
C ARG A 78 11.57 1.53 25.39
N PHE A 79 11.02 0.55 24.69
CA PHE A 79 10.01 -0.37 25.24
C PHE A 79 10.10 -1.80 24.69
N CYS A 80 11.04 -2.08 23.78
CA CYS A 80 11.19 -3.40 23.18
C CYS A 80 12.63 -3.64 22.72
N ASN A 81 12.94 -4.89 22.37
CA ASN A 81 14.14 -5.22 21.60
C ASN A 81 13.86 -4.94 20.12
N GLU A 82 14.51 -3.93 19.55
CA GLU A 82 14.28 -3.48 18.17
C GLU A 82 14.64 -4.53 17.12
N LEU A 83 15.51 -5.48 17.49
CA LEU A 83 15.94 -6.62 16.69
C LEU A 83 15.10 -7.87 16.96
N GLY A 84 14.11 -7.77 17.85
CA GLY A 84 13.18 -8.84 18.13
C GLY A 84 12.34 -9.22 16.91
N ARG A 85 11.64 -10.34 17.01
CA ARG A 85 10.74 -10.81 15.95
C ARG A 85 9.66 -9.75 15.64
N ARG A 86 9.17 -9.72 14.40
CA ARG A 86 8.21 -8.69 13.96
C ARG A 86 6.89 -8.73 14.72
N ASP A 87 6.40 -9.93 15.01
CA ASP A 87 5.21 -10.18 15.85
C ASP A 87 5.39 -9.60 17.26
N TYR A 88 6.55 -9.85 17.87
CA TYR A 88 6.92 -9.32 19.17
C TYR A 88 7.02 -7.78 19.16
N VAL A 89 7.83 -7.20 18.28
CA VAL A 89 8.01 -5.73 18.23
C VAL A 89 6.67 -5.04 17.97
N THR A 90 5.86 -5.62 17.09
CA THR A 90 4.49 -5.14 16.86
C THR A 90 3.69 -5.27 18.16
N GLY A 91 3.60 -6.44 18.79
CA GLY A 91 2.87 -6.63 20.05
C GLY A 91 3.26 -5.60 21.12
N GLU A 92 4.55 -5.30 21.27
CA GLU A 92 5.03 -4.28 22.21
C GLU A 92 4.65 -2.85 21.79
N MET A 93 4.60 -2.54 20.49
CA MET A 93 4.04 -1.27 20.00
C MET A 93 2.56 -1.13 20.40
N TRP A 94 1.76 -2.20 20.33
CA TRP A 94 0.34 -2.13 20.69
C TRP A 94 0.10 -1.97 22.20
N LYS A 95 1.07 -2.37 23.04
CA LYS A 95 1.06 -2.15 24.50
C LYS A 95 1.61 -0.77 24.89
N SER A 96 2.36 -0.12 23.99
CA SER A 96 3.03 1.15 24.21
C SER A 96 2.25 2.31 23.57
N LYS A 97 2.67 3.55 23.82
CA LYS A 97 1.93 4.74 23.41
C LYS A 97 2.50 5.35 22.12
N PRO A 98 1.69 5.47 21.05
CA PRO A 98 2.10 6.14 19.81
C PRO A 98 2.14 7.67 19.97
N PRO A 99 2.85 8.41 19.10
CA PRO A 99 3.55 7.93 17.89
C PRO A 99 4.89 7.25 18.20
N PHE A 100 5.22 6.21 17.44
CA PHE A 100 6.49 5.49 17.55
C PHE A 100 7.52 6.08 16.59
N ARG A 101 8.74 6.27 17.07
CA ARG A 101 9.83 6.90 16.32
C ARG A 101 11.00 5.94 16.23
N LEU A 102 11.40 5.60 15.01
CA LEU A 102 12.67 4.96 14.74
C LEU A 102 13.74 6.06 14.66
N CYS A 103 14.66 6.08 15.62
CA CYS A 103 15.70 7.09 15.74
C CYS A 103 17.07 6.49 15.40
N LEU A 104 17.75 7.12 14.43
CA LEU A 104 19.12 6.81 14.04
C LEU A 104 20.01 7.96 14.51
N ASN A 105 21.00 7.66 15.36
CA ASN A 105 22.08 8.58 15.67
C ASN A 105 23.04 8.72 14.48
N LYS A 106 24.08 9.56 14.62
CA LYS A 106 25.00 9.85 13.53
C LYS A 106 25.68 8.58 13.02
N ALA A 107 26.29 7.79 13.92
CA ALA A 107 26.99 6.56 13.56
C ALA A 107 26.07 5.57 12.81
N SER A 108 24.83 5.40 13.27
CA SER A 108 23.82 4.57 12.61
C SER A 108 23.43 5.12 11.24
N SER A 109 23.27 6.44 11.12
CA SER A 109 22.82 7.09 9.89
C SER A 109 23.91 7.16 8.83
N ASP A 110 25.19 7.29 9.21
CA ASP A 110 26.33 7.35 8.30
C ASP A 110 26.49 6.04 7.53
N GLU A 111 26.29 4.88 8.18
CA GLU A 111 26.37 3.56 7.53
C GLU A 111 25.32 3.35 6.43
N ILE A 112 24.20 4.07 6.49
CA ILE A 112 23.07 3.93 5.56
C ILE A 112 22.58 5.28 5.05
N ILE A 113 23.50 6.23 4.87
CA ILE A 113 23.16 7.63 4.58
C ILE A 113 22.29 7.78 3.32
N TRP A 114 22.47 6.89 2.33
CA TRP A 114 21.62 6.83 1.15
C TRP A 114 20.15 6.59 1.51
N HIS A 115 19.86 5.62 2.39
CA HIS A 115 18.49 5.35 2.85
C HIS A 115 17.92 6.53 3.63
N CYS A 116 18.73 7.15 4.49
CA CYS A 116 18.34 8.33 5.26
C CYS A 116 17.94 9.49 4.34
N LYS A 117 18.77 9.80 3.33
CA LYS A 117 18.48 10.82 2.31
C LYS A 117 17.25 10.46 1.47
N HIS A 118 17.17 9.22 1.00
CA HIS A 118 16.04 8.72 0.21
C HIS A 118 14.71 8.87 0.96
N TYR A 119 14.64 8.45 2.22
CA TYR A 119 13.42 8.56 3.03
C TYR A 119 13.11 10.00 3.44
N THR A 120 14.14 10.85 3.62
CA THR A 120 13.95 12.28 3.87
C THR A 120 13.37 12.97 2.64
N GLY A 121 13.90 12.70 1.44
CA GLY A 121 13.36 13.23 0.18
C GLY A 121 11.92 12.80 -0.10
N ARG A 122 11.51 11.61 0.38
CA ARG A 122 10.11 11.13 0.32
C ARG A 122 9.21 11.67 1.44
N GLY A 123 9.73 12.47 2.36
CA GLY A 123 8.97 13.05 3.47
C GLY A 123 8.53 12.06 4.55
N VAL A 124 9.11 10.86 4.60
CA VAL A 124 8.77 9.81 5.58
C VAL A 124 9.81 9.68 6.71
N MET A 125 10.90 10.43 6.61
CA MET A 125 11.95 10.57 7.62
C MET A 125 12.30 12.06 7.74
N LYS A 126 12.71 12.50 8.93
CA LYS A 126 13.10 13.88 9.22
C LYS A 126 14.49 13.90 9.83
N PHE A 127 15.31 14.85 9.39
CA PHE A 127 16.60 15.16 9.98
C PHE A 127 16.43 16.15 11.13
N TYR A 128 17.19 15.95 12.20
CA TYR A 128 17.31 16.85 13.35
C TYR A 128 18.78 17.14 13.56
N GLU A 129 19.13 18.42 13.67
CA GLU A 129 20.52 18.86 13.85
C GLU A 129 21.13 18.34 15.16
N ASN A 130 20.30 18.14 16.19
CA ASN A 130 20.73 17.65 17.49
C ASN A 130 19.57 17.06 18.32
N GLY A 131 19.88 16.46 19.47
CA GLY A 131 18.89 15.89 20.39
C GLY A 131 17.93 16.92 21.01
N GLU A 132 18.32 18.18 21.18
CA GLU A 132 17.40 19.24 21.66
C GLU A 132 16.27 19.50 20.66
N ALA A 133 16.61 19.59 19.38
CA ALA A 133 15.64 19.76 18.31
C ALA A 133 14.67 18.56 18.25
N LEU A 134 15.18 17.35 18.42
CA LEU A 134 14.36 16.13 18.49
C LEU A 134 13.43 16.14 19.71
N ALA A 135 13.95 16.42 20.91
CA ALA A 135 13.16 16.47 22.14
C ALA A 135 12.02 17.49 22.07
N LYS A 136 12.31 18.68 21.52
CA LYS A 136 11.32 19.74 21.32
C LYS A 136 10.19 19.31 20.38
N ASP A 137 10.52 18.67 19.26
CA ASP A 137 9.54 18.16 18.29
C ASP A 137 8.72 16.98 18.86
N MET A 138 9.33 16.18 19.74
CA MET A 138 8.65 15.10 20.45
C MET A 138 7.73 15.61 21.58
N GLY A 139 7.96 16.81 22.11
CA GLY A 139 7.25 17.33 23.27
C GLY A 139 7.68 16.69 24.59
N VAL A 140 8.95 16.26 24.68
CA VAL A 140 9.54 15.65 25.89
C VAL A 140 10.78 16.42 26.35
N ALA A 141 11.16 16.27 27.62
CA ALA A 141 12.40 16.87 28.10
C ALA A 141 13.62 16.16 27.49
N LEU A 142 14.66 16.92 27.10
CA LEU A 142 15.92 16.38 26.56
C LEU A 142 16.51 15.27 27.47
N SER A 143 16.45 15.49 28.79
CA SER A 143 16.95 14.55 29.79
C SER A 143 16.32 13.16 29.70
N VAL A 144 15.10 13.04 29.17
CA VAL A 144 14.44 11.74 28.95
C VAL A 144 15.10 10.96 27.82
N ILE A 145 15.48 11.64 26.74
CA ILE A 145 16.18 11.02 25.60
C ILE A 145 17.63 10.69 26.00
N GLU A 146 18.30 11.61 26.70
CA GLU A 146 19.64 11.37 27.27
C GLU A 146 19.65 10.13 28.17
N GLN A 147 18.71 10.05 29.13
CA GLN A 147 18.59 8.91 30.02
C GLN A 147 18.31 7.61 29.25
N THR A 148 17.42 7.65 28.25
CA THR A 148 17.09 6.47 27.44
C THR A 148 18.30 5.93 26.67
N HIS A 149 19.14 6.82 26.13
CA HIS A 149 20.40 6.44 25.48
C HIS A 149 21.44 5.95 26.49
N GLU A 150 21.54 6.57 27.66
CA GLU A 150 22.48 6.15 28.72
C GLU A 150 22.15 4.74 29.24
N GLU A 151 20.86 4.45 29.49
CA GLU A 151 20.41 3.12 29.90
C GLU A 151 20.74 2.06 28.83
N HIS A 152 20.54 2.40 27.56
CA HIS A 152 20.88 1.53 26.43
C HIS A 152 22.40 1.30 26.30
N TYR A 153 23.20 2.36 26.44
CA TYR A 153 24.66 2.31 26.42
C TYR A 153 25.23 1.51 27.58
N ALA A 154 24.75 1.73 28.80
CA ALA A 154 25.17 1.00 29.98
C ALA A 154 24.86 -0.51 29.87
N ALA A 155 23.68 -0.86 29.32
CA ALA A 155 23.32 -2.25 29.04
C ALA A 155 24.26 -2.88 27.98
N ALA A 156 24.62 -2.13 26.94
CA ALA A 156 25.58 -2.58 25.93
C ALA A 156 26.96 -2.86 26.54
N LYS A 157 27.51 -1.95 27.37
CA LYS A 157 28.81 -2.13 28.03
C LYS A 157 28.85 -3.29 29.02
N LYS A 158 27.76 -3.52 29.76
CA LYS A 158 27.64 -4.72 30.59
C LYS A 158 27.57 -6.00 29.76
N THR A 159 26.91 -5.96 28.60
CA THR A 159 26.82 -7.12 27.69
C THR A 159 28.16 -7.43 27.02
N GLU A 160 28.97 -6.41 26.66
CA GLU A 160 30.34 -6.62 26.12
C GLU A 160 31.22 -7.42 27.09
N THR A 161 31.11 -7.16 28.39
CA THR A 161 31.91 -7.82 29.43
C THR A 161 31.26 -9.10 29.98
N GLN A 162 29.93 -9.15 30.00
CA GLN A 162 29.13 -10.23 30.59
C GLN A 162 27.91 -10.55 29.68
N PRO A 163 28.12 -11.22 28.53
CA PRO A 163 27.15 -11.34 27.44
C PRO A 163 25.91 -12.20 27.72
N ASP A 164 25.96 -13.05 28.74
CA ASP A 164 24.88 -13.95 29.14
C ASP A 164 24.48 -13.78 30.62
N ALA A 165 24.74 -12.58 31.15
CA ALA A 165 24.35 -12.20 32.51
C ALA A 165 23.21 -11.16 32.51
N GLY A 166 22.88 -10.67 33.69
CA GLY A 166 21.81 -9.70 33.89
C GLY A 166 20.51 -10.32 34.42
N PRO A 167 19.61 -9.48 34.94
CA PRO A 167 18.41 -9.97 35.64
C PRO A 167 17.33 -10.48 34.67
N TRP A 168 17.39 -10.09 33.39
CA TRP A 168 16.29 -10.29 32.47
C TRP A 168 16.50 -11.47 31.51
N PRO A 169 15.44 -12.21 31.14
CA PRO A 169 15.52 -13.21 30.07
C PRO A 169 15.80 -12.58 28.69
N ALA A 170 16.60 -13.27 27.88
CA ALA A 170 16.89 -12.90 26.49
C ALA A 170 16.32 -13.90 25.48
N TYR A 171 16.06 -13.44 24.25
CA TYR A 171 15.61 -14.28 23.14
C TYR A 171 16.73 -14.46 22.09
N PRO A 172 16.94 -15.68 21.52
CA PRO A 172 16.16 -16.90 21.74
C PRO A 172 16.50 -17.64 23.05
N SER A 173 17.60 -17.30 23.71
CA SER A 173 18.01 -17.87 25.00
C SER A 173 19.00 -16.97 25.72
N GLY A 174 19.19 -17.20 27.03
CA GLY A 174 20.19 -16.52 27.86
C GLY A 174 19.60 -15.40 28.72
N LYS A 175 20.48 -14.51 29.18
CA LYS A 175 20.11 -13.32 29.97
C LYS A 175 20.54 -12.03 29.28
N SER A 176 19.95 -10.92 29.70
CA SER A 176 20.21 -9.59 29.18
C SER A 176 20.23 -8.55 30.30
N TRP A 177 21.06 -7.53 30.10
CA TRP A 177 21.11 -6.31 30.90
C TRP A 177 20.11 -5.24 30.45
N ASP A 178 19.51 -5.41 29.26
CA ASP A 178 18.58 -4.43 28.66
C ASP A 178 17.23 -4.49 29.34
N GLU A 179 16.95 -3.58 30.27
CA GLU A 179 15.67 -3.57 30.98
C GLU A 179 14.47 -3.28 30.08
N ALA A 180 14.63 -2.36 29.13
CA ALA A 180 13.57 -1.93 28.22
C ALA A 180 12.96 -3.10 27.43
N SER A 181 13.77 -4.08 27.05
CA SER A 181 13.30 -5.31 26.40
C SER A 181 13.25 -6.53 27.31
N GLY A 182 14.03 -6.54 28.37
CA GLY A 182 14.17 -7.65 29.30
C GLY A 182 12.89 -7.99 30.06
N LYS A 183 12.13 -6.96 30.46
CA LYS A 183 10.81 -7.13 31.11
C LYS A 183 9.78 -7.89 30.26
N THR A 184 10.01 -7.95 28.95
CA THR A 184 9.07 -8.56 27.99
C THR A 184 9.40 -10.01 27.65
N GLY A 185 10.46 -10.59 28.24
CA GLY A 185 10.91 -11.94 27.88
C GLY A 185 11.92 -11.99 26.72
N SER A 186 12.15 -10.86 26.03
CA SER A 186 12.96 -10.79 24.80
C SER A 186 14.14 -9.82 24.89
N GLY A 187 14.87 -9.87 26.03
CA GLY A 187 16.04 -9.04 26.30
C GLY A 187 17.04 -8.96 25.16
N LYS A 188 17.48 -7.74 24.84
CA LYS A 188 18.43 -7.42 23.77
C LYS A 188 19.84 -7.87 24.16
N LYS A 189 20.54 -8.53 23.24
CA LYS A 189 21.95 -8.96 23.40
C LYS A 189 22.89 -8.39 22.35
N PHE A 190 22.34 -7.93 21.23
CA PHE A 190 23.11 -7.42 20.11
C PHE A 190 22.95 -5.91 20.03
N TYR A 191 24.08 -5.22 20.04
CA TYR A 191 24.19 -3.78 20.06
C TYR A 191 25.13 -3.35 18.94
N HIS A 192 24.80 -2.24 18.27
CA HIS A 192 25.58 -1.68 17.16
C HIS A 192 25.38 -0.17 17.16
N ASN A 193 26.43 0.61 16.90
CA ASN A 193 26.39 2.09 16.88
C ASN A 193 25.67 2.73 18.08
N ILE A 194 26.00 2.29 19.29
CA ILE A 194 25.39 2.83 20.53
C ILE A 194 26.18 4.05 21.00
N ILE A 195 25.46 5.07 21.46
CA ILE A 195 26.04 6.32 21.99
C ILE A 195 25.67 6.47 23.47
N PRO A 196 26.55 7.03 24.32
CA PRO A 196 26.21 7.40 25.68
C PRO A 196 25.19 8.56 25.70
N GLY A 197 24.45 8.70 26.80
CA GLY A 197 23.42 9.73 26.93
C GLY A 197 23.97 11.15 26.78
N SER A 198 25.22 11.37 27.21
CA SER A 198 25.91 12.65 27.11
C SER A 198 26.16 13.13 25.67
N CYS A 199 26.14 12.25 24.68
CA CYS A 199 26.30 12.61 23.27
C CYS A 199 25.01 13.14 22.63
N VAL A 200 23.83 12.76 23.16
CA VAL A 200 22.52 13.05 22.57
C VAL A 200 22.31 14.53 22.31
N LYS A 201 22.72 15.39 23.25
CA LYS A 201 22.54 16.85 23.15
C LYS A 201 23.15 17.45 21.88
N ASN A 202 24.28 16.93 21.40
CA ASN A 202 25.08 17.54 20.34
C ASN A 202 25.10 16.72 19.03
N GLU A 203 24.52 15.52 19.04
CA GLU A 203 24.60 14.60 17.91
C GLU A 203 23.35 14.70 17.02
N PRO A 204 23.50 14.71 15.68
CA PRO A 204 22.36 14.74 14.77
C PRO A 204 21.59 13.42 14.75
N PHE A 205 20.30 13.50 14.40
CA PHE A 205 19.42 12.34 14.29
C PHE A 205 18.64 12.32 12.99
N TYR A 206 18.46 11.12 12.43
CA TYR A 206 17.45 10.84 11.43
C TYR A 206 16.32 10.04 12.07
N VAL A 207 15.08 10.55 11.98
CA VAL A 207 13.95 9.96 12.68
C VAL A 207 12.77 9.74 11.74
N ALA A 208 12.24 8.52 11.73
CA ALA A 208 11.03 8.16 11.00
C ALA A 208 9.90 7.81 11.97
N ILE A 209 8.70 8.32 11.69
CA ILE A 209 7.49 7.85 12.38
C ILE A 209 7.12 6.49 11.80
N ILE A 210 7.08 5.47 12.65
CA ILE A 210 6.77 4.09 12.24
C ILE A 210 5.42 3.64 12.80
N THR A 211 4.74 2.78 12.04
CA THR A 211 3.48 2.16 12.46
C THR A 211 3.46 0.70 11.99
N PRO A 212 2.83 -0.23 12.72
CA PRO A 212 2.66 -1.59 12.24
C PRO A 212 1.78 -1.63 10.99
N VAL A 213 2.21 -2.37 9.97
CA VAL A 213 1.47 -2.58 8.71
C VAL A 213 1.44 -4.07 8.39
N ILE A 214 0.35 -4.53 7.77
CA ILE A 214 0.24 -5.90 7.26
C ILE A 214 1.32 -6.11 6.21
N HIS A 215 2.17 -7.12 6.40
CA HIS A 215 3.36 -7.32 5.56
C HIS A 215 3.37 -8.67 4.83
N TYR A 216 3.08 -9.77 5.52
CA TYR A 216 3.18 -11.12 4.96
C TYR A 216 2.13 -12.03 5.60
N CYS A 217 1.52 -12.91 4.80
CA CYS A 217 0.58 -13.92 5.26
C CYS A 217 1.26 -15.29 5.30
N MET A 218 1.56 -15.81 6.51
CA MET A 218 2.22 -17.12 6.65
C MET A 218 1.30 -18.32 6.37
N GLY A 219 -0.01 -18.11 6.41
CA GLY A 219 -1.01 -19.13 6.06
C GLY A 219 -1.21 -19.23 4.54
N GLY A 220 -1.90 -20.27 4.09
CA GLY A 220 -2.13 -20.50 2.67
C GLY A 220 -2.66 -21.89 2.39
N LEU A 221 -2.58 -22.33 1.13
CA LEU A 221 -2.88 -23.69 0.74
C LEU A 221 -1.91 -24.65 1.43
N LEU A 222 -2.45 -25.70 2.04
CA LEU A 222 -1.64 -26.76 2.63
C LEU A 222 -0.88 -27.47 1.51
N ILE A 223 0.44 -27.61 1.66
CA ILE A 223 1.29 -28.31 0.71
C ILE A 223 2.12 -29.40 1.38
N ASP A 224 2.47 -30.43 0.63
CA ASP A 224 3.47 -31.41 1.04
C ASP A 224 4.91 -30.95 0.68
N THR A 225 5.91 -31.82 0.87
CA THR A 225 7.32 -31.50 0.60
C THR A 225 7.63 -31.34 -0.89
N ASP A 226 6.77 -31.83 -1.77
CA ASP A 226 6.86 -31.66 -3.22
C ASP A 226 6.04 -30.44 -3.69
N SER A 227 5.53 -29.66 -2.75
CA SER A 227 4.66 -28.50 -2.96
C SER A 227 3.31 -28.85 -3.62
N ALA A 228 2.87 -30.11 -3.55
CA ALA A 228 1.55 -30.50 -4.03
C ALA A 228 0.48 -30.08 -3.00
N CYS A 229 -0.61 -29.50 -3.49
CA CYS A 229 -1.71 -29.05 -2.64
C CYS A 229 -2.41 -30.25 -1.99
N VAL A 230 -2.60 -30.18 -0.68
CA VAL A 230 -3.16 -31.27 0.11
C VAL A 230 -4.65 -31.03 0.35
N GLY A 231 -5.47 -32.04 0.07
CA GLY A 231 -6.91 -32.02 0.31
C GLY A 231 -7.30 -32.36 1.76
N PRO A 232 -8.61 -32.35 2.08
CA PRO A 232 -9.12 -32.58 3.44
C PRO A 232 -8.71 -33.92 4.07
N ASN A 233 -8.43 -34.94 3.25
CA ASN A 233 -8.00 -36.27 3.70
C ASN A 233 -6.49 -36.37 3.94
N ASN A 234 -5.78 -35.23 3.96
CA ASN A 234 -4.33 -35.15 4.14
C ASN A 234 -3.54 -35.87 3.03
N GLN A 235 -4.12 -35.92 1.83
CA GLN A 235 -3.52 -36.49 0.63
C GLN A 235 -3.32 -35.40 -0.42
N ALA A 236 -2.21 -35.47 -1.15
CA ALA A 236 -1.95 -34.60 -2.28
C ALA A 236 -3.07 -34.72 -3.33
N ILE A 237 -3.52 -33.59 -3.85
CA ILE A 237 -4.47 -33.50 -4.95
C ILE A 237 -3.64 -33.64 -6.24
N PRO A 238 -3.81 -34.73 -7.01
CA PRO A 238 -2.97 -34.99 -8.18
C PRO A 238 -3.05 -33.86 -9.21
N GLY A 239 -1.89 -33.33 -9.59
CA GLY A 239 -1.75 -32.28 -10.60
C GLY A 239 -1.93 -30.84 -10.09
N LEU A 240 -2.16 -30.63 -8.78
CA LEU A 240 -2.34 -29.30 -8.21
C LEU A 240 -1.18 -28.92 -7.28
N TYR A 241 -0.53 -27.80 -7.56
CA TYR A 241 0.67 -27.32 -6.86
C TYR A 241 0.52 -25.86 -6.44
N ALA A 242 1.27 -25.44 -5.42
CA ALA A 242 1.32 -24.05 -4.96
C ALA A 242 2.73 -23.70 -4.47
N ALA A 243 3.17 -22.46 -4.70
CA ALA A 243 4.49 -21.99 -4.27
C ALA A 243 4.50 -20.50 -3.92
N GLY A 244 5.35 -20.11 -2.97
CA GLY A 244 5.43 -18.74 -2.44
C GLY A 244 4.32 -18.43 -1.43
N GLU A 245 3.97 -17.15 -1.27
CA GLU A 245 3.07 -16.67 -0.20
C GLU A 245 1.63 -17.22 -0.26
N VAL A 246 1.24 -17.88 -1.35
CA VAL A 246 -0.06 -18.58 -1.42
C VAL A 246 -0.03 -19.96 -0.75
N ALA A 247 1.17 -20.52 -0.53
CA ALA A 247 1.38 -21.79 0.15
C ALA A 247 1.60 -21.56 1.65
N GLY A 248 0.91 -22.36 2.47
CA GLY A 248 1.03 -22.33 3.93
C GLY A 248 1.99 -23.39 4.44
N GLY A 249 2.63 -23.13 5.58
CA GLY A 249 3.45 -24.11 6.31
C GLY A 249 4.94 -23.80 6.35
N VAL A 250 5.52 -23.32 5.25
CA VAL A 250 6.98 -23.06 5.11
C VAL A 250 7.52 -22.16 6.22
N HIS A 251 6.76 -21.13 6.62
CA HIS A 251 7.18 -20.13 7.60
C HIS A 251 6.60 -20.34 9.01
N GLY A 252 5.77 -21.38 9.21
CA GLY A 252 5.08 -21.65 10.47
C GLY A 252 4.36 -20.41 11.03
N ASN A 253 4.54 -20.14 12.33
CA ASN A 253 3.88 -19.03 13.03
C ASN A 253 4.45 -17.65 12.69
N ASN A 254 5.70 -17.56 12.24
CA ASN A 254 6.35 -16.27 11.99
C ASN A 254 7.50 -16.39 11.00
N ARG A 255 7.37 -15.70 9.85
CA ARG A 255 8.40 -15.66 8.83
C ARG A 255 9.65 -14.92 9.30
N LEU A 256 10.81 -15.59 9.17
CA LEU A 256 12.11 -14.97 9.36
C LEU A 256 12.40 -13.90 8.28
N GLY A 257 13.02 -12.80 8.70
CA GLY A 257 13.40 -11.72 7.78
C GLY A 257 14.31 -12.23 6.66
N GLY A 258 13.99 -11.84 5.42
CA GLY A 258 14.74 -12.24 4.23
C GLY A 258 14.24 -13.51 3.53
N ASN A 259 13.48 -14.37 4.20
CA ASN A 259 13.13 -15.68 3.62
C ASN A 259 12.00 -15.67 2.56
N SER A 260 11.32 -14.55 2.28
CA SER A 260 10.17 -14.54 1.35
C SER A 260 10.58 -14.76 -0.11
N LEU A 261 11.61 -14.06 -0.58
CA LEU A 261 12.09 -14.22 -1.96
C LEU A 261 12.88 -15.52 -2.14
N LEU A 262 13.64 -15.92 -1.13
CA LEU A 262 14.32 -17.22 -1.12
C LEU A 262 13.30 -18.37 -1.20
N ASP A 263 12.20 -18.29 -0.45
CA ASP A 263 11.09 -19.24 -0.53
C ASP A 263 10.53 -19.31 -1.95
N CYS A 264 10.23 -18.16 -2.56
CA CYS A 264 9.72 -18.11 -3.92
C CYS A 264 10.65 -18.80 -4.94
N VAL A 265 11.96 -18.58 -4.86
CA VAL A 265 12.92 -19.18 -5.81
C VAL A 265 13.12 -20.67 -5.53
N VAL A 266 13.31 -21.07 -4.27
CA VAL A 266 13.61 -22.45 -3.92
C VAL A 266 12.37 -23.33 -4.07
N PHE A 267 11.28 -22.99 -3.39
CA PHE A 267 10.06 -23.79 -3.41
C PHE A 267 9.28 -23.66 -4.72
N GLY A 268 9.47 -22.56 -5.46
CA GLY A 268 9.02 -22.45 -6.85
C GLY A 268 9.65 -23.53 -7.72
N ARG A 269 10.99 -23.69 -7.69
CA ARG A 269 11.66 -24.74 -8.47
C ARG A 269 11.33 -26.15 -8.00
N VAL A 270 11.15 -26.37 -6.69
CA VAL A 270 10.68 -27.66 -6.15
C VAL A 270 9.30 -28.01 -6.71
N ALA A 271 8.35 -27.09 -6.60
CA ALA A 271 6.98 -27.27 -7.11
C ALA A 271 6.97 -27.53 -8.62
N GLY A 272 7.76 -26.78 -9.38
CA GLY A 272 7.83 -26.94 -10.83
C GLY A 272 8.39 -28.30 -11.26
N LYS A 273 9.46 -28.78 -10.60
CA LYS A 273 10.03 -30.11 -10.87
C LYS A 273 9.06 -31.23 -10.50
N ALA A 274 8.40 -31.12 -9.34
CA ALA A 274 7.41 -32.09 -8.91
C ALA A 274 6.22 -32.16 -9.88
N ALA A 275 5.72 -30.99 -10.31
CA ALA A 275 4.66 -30.88 -11.31
C ALA A 275 5.05 -31.48 -12.66
N ALA A 276 6.27 -31.19 -13.16
CA ALA A 276 6.77 -31.77 -14.40
C ALA A 276 6.88 -33.30 -14.29
N LYS A 277 7.46 -33.80 -13.19
CA LYS A 277 7.60 -35.24 -12.92
C LYS A 277 6.24 -35.95 -12.83
N TYR A 278 5.22 -35.31 -12.25
CA TYR A 278 3.87 -35.87 -12.21
C TYR A 278 3.31 -36.10 -13.62
N MET A 279 3.55 -35.17 -14.55
CA MET A 279 3.03 -35.27 -15.91
C MET A 279 3.85 -36.18 -16.82
N LEU A 280 5.18 -36.09 -16.72
CA LEU A 280 6.11 -36.67 -17.68
C LEU A 280 6.78 -37.95 -17.15
N GLY A 281 6.62 -38.27 -15.87
CA GLY A 281 7.25 -39.45 -15.26
C GLY A 281 8.78 -39.41 -15.39
N ALA A 282 9.38 -40.55 -15.73
CA ALA A 282 10.82 -40.69 -15.93
C ALA A 282 11.32 -40.04 -17.23
N ASP A 283 10.43 -39.65 -18.14
CA ASP A 283 10.75 -39.03 -19.42
C ASP A 283 10.97 -37.51 -19.30
N MET A 284 10.97 -36.98 -18.06
CA MET A 284 11.39 -35.61 -17.77
C MET A 284 12.81 -35.40 -18.29
N LYS A 285 12.98 -34.41 -19.17
CA LYS A 285 14.27 -33.98 -19.69
C LYS A 285 14.42 -32.52 -19.34
N ASP A 286 15.62 -32.13 -18.89
CA ASP A 286 15.99 -30.72 -18.87
C ASP A 286 15.92 -30.24 -20.33
N VAL A 287 14.95 -29.39 -20.64
CA VAL A 287 14.82 -28.78 -21.96
C VAL A 287 15.60 -27.49 -21.93
N ASP A 288 16.49 -27.31 -22.91
CA ASP A 288 17.20 -26.06 -23.05
C ASP A 288 16.17 -24.94 -23.32
N LEU A 289 16.28 -23.81 -22.62
CA LEU A 289 15.39 -22.65 -22.79
C LEU A 289 15.30 -22.22 -24.26
N LYS A 290 16.35 -22.44 -25.06
CA LYS A 290 16.36 -22.19 -26.51
C LYS A 290 15.37 -23.06 -27.29
N ASP A 291 15.15 -24.30 -26.85
CA ASP A 291 14.27 -25.27 -27.52
C ASP A 291 12.80 -25.01 -27.17
N VAL A 292 12.53 -24.53 -25.95
CA VAL A 292 11.20 -24.13 -25.48
C VAL A 292 10.66 -22.90 -26.24
N THR A 293 11.53 -21.98 -26.64
CA THR A 293 11.14 -20.74 -27.37
C THR A 293 10.91 -20.95 -28.86
N GLY A 294 10.93 -22.20 -29.35
CA GLY A 294 10.73 -22.51 -30.77
C GLY A 294 11.87 -22.04 -31.67
N GLY A 295 13.10 -21.94 -31.14
CA GLY A 295 14.23 -21.38 -31.87
C GLY A 295 14.16 -19.85 -32.05
N GLY A 296 13.23 -19.15 -31.40
CA GLY A 296 13.14 -17.68 -31.44
C GLY A 296 14.23 -16.95 -30.64
N LEU A 297 14.99 -17.67 -29.82
CA LEU A 297 16.23 -17.17 -29.21
C LEU A 297 17.43 -17.39 -30.15
N THR A 298 17.37 -16.83 -31.36
CA THR A 298 18.53 -16.77 -32.30
C THR A 298 19.38 -15.51 -32.11
N GLY A 299 19.08 -14.69 -31.10
CA GLY A 299 19.98 -13.65 -30.62
C GLY A 299 20.74 -14.16 -29.39
N ALA A 300 21.98 -13.70 -29.21
CA ALA A 300 22.59 -13.68 -27.88
C ALA A 300 21.53 -13.25 -26.85
N VAL A 301 21.48 -13.87 -25.67
CA VAL A 301 20.54 -13.49 -24.62
C VAL A 301 20.71 -11.99 -24.34
N GLU A 302 19.81 -11.19 -24.89
CA GLU A 302 19.51 -9.86 -24.40
C GLU A 302 18.49 -10.06 -23.31
N SER A 303 18.86 -9.65 -22.10
CA SER A 303 17.93 -9.51 -20.98
C SER A 303 16.65 -8.84 -21.48
N SER A 304 15.50 -9.38 -21.12
CA SER A 304 14.20 -8.80 -21.46
C SER A 304 14.22 -7.31 -21.12
N LYS A 305 13.86 -6.45 -22.08
CA LYS A 305 13.69 -5.00 -21.87
C LYS A 305 12.61 -4.67 -20.82
N LEU A 306 11.87 -5.67 -20.31
CA LEU A 306 10.80 -5.53 -19.32
C LEU A 306 10.91 -6.49 -18.11
N ALA A 307 11.85 -7.43 -18.10
CA ALA A 307 12.14 -8.22 -16.90
C ALA A 307 13.42 -7.66 -16.28
N GLY A 308 13.32 -7.12 -15.06
CA GLY A 308 14.47 -6.72 -14.28
C GLY A 308 15.37 -7.93 -14.01
N GLY A 309 16.28 -8.20 -14.95
CA GLY A 309 17.40 -9.11 -14.78
C GLY A 309 18.42 -8.49 -13.82
N SER A 310 19.11 -9.38 -13.12
CA SER A 310 20.26 -9.18 -12.26
C SER A 310 21.11 -7.95 -12.63
N TYR A 311 21.43 -7.14 -11.62
CA TYR A 311 22.28 -5.96 -11.70
C TYR A 311 23.74 -6.24 -12.13
N GLU A 312 24.11 -7.47 -12.54
CA GLU A 312 25.52 -7.91 -12.52
C GLU A 312 26.05 -8.52 -13.84
N ASP A 313 25.22 -8.90 -14.83
CA ASP A 313 25.73 -9.76 -15.92
C ASP A 313 26.31 -9.05 -17.17
N LYS A 314 26.31 -7.70 -17.27
CA LYS A 314 26.92 -6.98 -18.43
C LYS A 314 27.62 -5.64 -18.12
N MET A 315 27.99 -5.35 -16.87
CA MET A 315 28.67 -4.09 -16.54
C MET A 315 30.17 -4.04 -16.89
N ASN A 316 30.74 -5.00 -17.64
CA ASN A 316 32.18 -5.02 -17.95
C ASN A 316 32.56 -5.16 -19.44
N THR A 317 31.67 -4.91 -20.41
CA THR A 317 32.08 -4.89 -21.83
C THR A 317 31.50 -3.75 -22.66
N ALA A 318 31.27 -2.57 -22.07
CA ALA A 318 31.16 -1.34 -22.83
C ALA A 318 32.49 -0.59 -22.74
N THR A 319 33.39 -0.87 -23.68
CA THR A 319 34.53 0.00 -23.99
C THR A 319 34.02 1.42 -24.16
N ALA A 320 34.59 2.36 -23.40
CA ALA A 320 34.50 3.79 -23.64
C ALA A 320 35.20 4.12 -24.97
N GLY A 321 34.55 3.82 -26.08
CA GLY A 321 34.75 4.55 -27.31
C GLY A 321 33.81 5.74 -27.24
N ALA A 322 34.35 6.93 -27.02
CA ALA A 322 33.65 8.16 -27.34
C ALA A 322 33.24 8.08 -28.81
N ALA A 323 31.98 7.72 -29.08
CA ALA A 323 31.40 7.91 -30.38
C ALA A 323 31.25 9.42 -30.55
N GLY A 324 32.16 9.98 -31.35
CA GLY A 324 32.04 11.34 -31.85
C GLY A 324 30.64 11.57 -32.43
N ALA A 325 30.17 12.79 -32.22
CA ALA A 325 28.89 13.29 -32.69
C ALA A 325 28.57 12.84 -34.13
N PRO A 326 27.31 12.48 -34.43
CA PRO A 326 26.83 12.61 -35.79
C PRO A 326 26.86 14.10 -36.14
N ALA A 327 27.74 14.48 -37.07
CA ALA A 327 27.61 15.74 -37.78
C ALA A 327 26.29 15.67 -38.59
N GLY A 328 25.29 16.45 -38.17
CA GLY A 328 24.00 16.44 -38.84
C GLY A 328 22.95 17.37 -38.23
N GLY A 329 23.15 18.69 -38.34
CA GLY A 329 22.07 19.64 -38.60
C GLY A 329 21.53 20.51 -37.45
N GLY A 330 21.88 21.80 -37.47
CA GLY A 330 21.04 22.89 -36.94
C GLY A 330 21.61 23.61 -35.73
N GLY A 331 22.14 24.82 -35.94
CA GLY A 331 22.66 25.66 -34.85
C GLY A 331 21.58 26.19 -33.90
N GLY A 332 21.92 26.28 -32.62
CA GLY A 332 21.16 26.98 -31.58
C GLY A 332 22.01 27.10 -30.32
N GLY A 333 22.10 28.30 -29.74
CA GLY A 333 22.93 28.58 -28.55
C GLY A 333 22.50 27.77 -27.33
N GLY A 334 23.43 27.55 -26.40
CA GLY A 334 23.18 26.78 -25.18
C GLY A 334 22.02 27.35 -24.35
N TYR A 335 21.27 26.44 -23.73
CA TYR A 335 20.10 26.77 -22.90
C TYR A 335 20.56 27.31 -21.54
N SER A 336 19.80 28.23 -20.95
CA SER A 336 20.03 28.69 -19.59
C SER A 336 19.09 27.99 -18.61
N MET A 337 19.46 27.92 -17.33
CA MET A 337 18.58 27.35 -16.30
C MET A 337 17.28 28.15 -16.13
N GLU A 338 17.30 29.46 -16.41
CA GLU A 338 16.11 30.31 -16.41
C GLU A 338 15.14 29.96 -17.54
N GLU A 339 15.65 29.47 -18.68
CA GLU A 339 14.80 28.96 -19.77
C GLU A 339 14.18 27.63 -19.37
N VAL A 340 14.98 26.68 -18.87
CA VAL A 340 14.49 25.37 -18.43
C VAL A 340 13.41 25.51 -17.35
N ALA A 341 13.56 26.46 -16.42
CA ALA A 341 12.60 26.71 -15.34
C ALA A 341 11.19 27.12 -15.80
N LYS A 342 10.98 27.45 -17.08
CA LYS A 342 9.65 27.76 -17.64
C LYS A 342 8.84 26.50 -17.95
N HIS A 343 9.50 25.37 -18.17
CA HIS A 343 8.91 24.11 -18.65
C HIS A 343 8.63 23.15 -17.48
N THR A 344 7.60 23.46 -16.69
CA THR A 344 7.30 22.81 -15.40
C THR A 344 6.03 21.96 -15.39
N SER A 345 5.40 21.73 -16.54
CA SER A 345 4.05 21.15 -16.63
C SER A 345 4.01 19.83 -17.41
N LYS A 346 2.97 19.01 -17.25
CA LYS A 346 2.83 17.74 -17.99
C LYS A 346 2.82 17.90 -19.51
N SER A 347 2.29 19.02 -20.02
CA SER A 347 2.27 19.32 -21.45
C SER A 347 3.53 20.04 -21.95
N ASP A 348 4.45 20.35 -21.04
CA ASP A 348 5.66 21.13 -21.31
C ASP A 348 6.66 20.95 -20.14
N CYS A 349 7.43 19.87 -20.18
CA CYS A 349 8.25 19.37 -19.08
C CYS A 349 9.70 19.19 -19.51
N TRP A 350 10.59 20.07 -19.05
CA TRP A 350 12.02 19.92 -19.28
C TRP A 350 12.77 19.63 -17.98
N VAL A 351 13.88 18.91 -18.06
CA VAL A 351 14.77 18.62 -16.93
C VAL A 351 16.23 18.75 -17.37
N VAL A 352 17.14 19.04 -16.44
CA VAL A 352 18.58 18.97 -16.70
C VAL A 352 19.17 17.71 -16.07
N VAL A 353 19.95 16.94 -16.82
CA VAL A 353 20.71 15.79 -16.31
C VAL A 353 22.12 15.83 -16.86
N SER A 354 23.12 15.88 -15.97
CA SER A 354 24.54 15.92 -16.31
C SER A 354 24.88 17.04 -17.31
N GLY A 355 24.22 18.19 -17.19
CA GLY A 355 24.39 19.35 -18.07
C GLY A 355 23.64 19.28 -19.41
N GLN A 356 22.98 18.16 -19.73
CA GLN A 356 22.05 18.04 -20.86
C GLN A 356 20.69 18.60 -20.48
N VAL A 357 20.08 19.38 -21.37
CA VAL A 357 18.68 19.78 -21.25
C VAL A 357 17.83 18.78 -22.02
N LEU A 358 16.86 18.18 -21.34
CA LEU A 358 15.97 17.19 -21.90
C LEU A 358 14.53 17.71 -21.93
N ASP A 359 13.89 17.67 -23.10
CA ASP A 359 12.43 17.74 -23.23
C ASP A 359 11.86 16.32 -23.08
N VAL A 360 11.29 16.06 -21.91
CA VAL A 360 10.74 14.75 -21.54
C VAL A 360 9.22 14.71 -21.67
N THR A 361 8.59 15.76 -22.22
CA THR A 361 7.13 15.90 -22.34
C THR A 361 6.46 14.67 -22.95
N SER A 362 6.97 14.21 -24.08
CA SER A 362 6.44 13.03 -24.80
C SER A 362 6.82 11.71 -24.13
N PHE A 363 7.89 11.69 -23.34
CA PHE A 363 8.40 10.50 -22.66
C PHE A 363 7.75 10.27 -21.29
N LEU A 364 7.08 11.28 -20.72
CA LEU A 364 6.44 11.18 -19.40
C LEU A 364 5.53 9.95 -19.28
N SER A 365 4.68 9.69 -20.28
CA SER A 365 3.74 8.55 -20.25
C SER A 365 4.41 7.19 -20.42
N GLU A 366 5.65 7.16 -20.92
CA GLU A 366 6.41 5.95 -21.19
C GLU A 366 7.39 5.62 -20.05
N HIS A 367 7.63 6.58 -19.14
CA HIS A 367 8.56 6.40 -18.04
C HIS A 367 8.12 5.26 -17.08
N PRO A 368 8.94 4.21 -16.87
CA PRO A 368 8.58 3.05 -16.04
C PRO A 368 8.29 3.36 -14.57
N GLY A 369 8.86 4.45 -14.05
CA GLY A 369 8.58 4.96 -12.70
C GLY A 369 7.28 5.75 -12.58
N GLY A 370 6.55 5.92 -13.69
CA GLY A 370 5.37 6.79 -13.82
C GLY A 370 5.74 8.26 -14.02
N GLU A 371 4.80 9.03 -14.57
CA GLU A 371 4.96 10.45 -14.93
C GLU A 371 5.40 11.33 -13.73
N LEU A 372 4.88 11.04 -12.53
CA LEU A 372 5.14 11.83 -11.31
C LEU A 372 6.61 11.80 -10.88
N ALA A 373 7.35 10.74 -11.23
CA ALA A 373 8.77 10.62 -10.89
C ALA A 373 9.62 11.71 -11.56
N ILE A 374 9.28 12.06 -12.80
CA ILE A 374 9.94 13.11 -13.58
C ILE A 374 9.34 14.48 -13.27
N LEU A 375 8.00 14.58 -13.18
CA LEU A 375 7.31 15.86 -12.94
C LEU A 375 7.73 16.58 -11.65
N THR A 376 8.23 15.84 -10.65
CA THR A 376 8.78 16.43 -9.41
C THR A 376 9.98 17.36 -9.67
N PHE A 377 10.69 17.11 -10.77
CA PHE A 377 11.89 17.81 -11.21
C PHE A 377 11.67 18.65 -12.47
N ALA A 378 10.43 18.80 -12.94
CA ALA A 378 10.12 19.64 -14.09
C ALA A 378 10.64 21.07 -13.86
N GLY A 379 11.39 21.59 -14.83
CA GLY A 379 12.09 22.86 -14.80
C GLY A 379 13.34 22.93 -13.91
N LYS A 380 13.88 21.80 -13.46
CA LYS A 380 15.02 21.74 -12.52
C LYS A 380 16.15 20.86 -13.04
N ASP A 381 17.31 21.01 -12.39
CA ASP A 381 18.40 20.04 -12.48
C ASP A 381 18.05 18.82 -11.62
N ALA A 382 18.02 17.66 -12.27
CA ALA A 382 17.71 16.36 -11.69
C ALA A 382 18.94 15.43 -11.71
N THR A 383 20.14 15.96 -11.98
CA THR A 383 21.36 15.17 -12.16
C THR A 383 21.65 14.25 -10.98
N GLU A 384 21.56 14.77 -9.75
CA GLU A 384 21.82 13.97 -8.56
C GLU A 384 20.77 12.86 -8.40
N GLU A 385 19.48 13.17 -8.51
CA GLU A 385 18.39 12.21 -8.37
C GLU A 385 18.32 11.17 -9.50
N PHE A 386 18.69 11.58 -10.71
CA PHE A 386 18.79 10.69 -11.86
C PHE A 386 19.93 9.69 -11.66
N ASN A 387 21.14 10.16 -11.36
CA ASN A 387 22.34 9.33 -11.18
C ASN A 387 22.25 8.41 -9.95
N MET A 388 21.37 8.73 -8.98
CA MET A 388 21.11 7.88 -7.81
C MET A 388 20.29 6.62 -8.11
N ILE A 389 19.61 6.55 -9.26
CA ILE A 389 18.68 5.46 -9.61
C ILE A 389 18.98 4.87 -11.00
N HIS A 390 19.62 5.63 -11.88
CA HIS A 390 19.86 5.26 -13.28
C HIS A 390 21.37 5.32 -13.59
N PRO A 391 21.91 4.32 -14.30
CA PRO A 391 23.27 4.42 -14.82
C PRO A 391 23.40 5.52 -15.90
N PRO A 392 24.62 6.05 -16.15
CA PRO A 392 24.83 7.24 -17.00
C PRO A 392 24.41 7.06 -18.46
N ASP A 393 24.29 5.83 -18.95
CA ASP A 393 23.97 5.49 -20.35
C ASP A 393 22.46 5.42 -20.62
N VAL A 394 21.61 5.50 -19.59
CA VAL A 394 20.15 5.31 -19.70
C VAL A 394 19.49 6.33 -20.63
N ILE A 395 19.91 7.60 -20.60
CA ILE A 395 19.34 8.64 -21.46
C ILE A 395 19.58 8.30 -22.93
N GLY A 396 20.82 7.99 -23.31
CA GLY A 396 21.15 7.63 -24.68
C GLY A 396 20.48 6.33 -25.16
N LYS A 397 20.16 5.42 -24.24
CA LYS A 397 19.55 4.13 -24.56
C LYS A 397 18.03 4.17 -24.71
N TYR A 398 17.34 4.99 -23.92
CA TYR A 398 15.88 4.95 -23.81
C TYR A 398 15.18 6.26 -24.19
N ALA A 399 15.85 7.40 -24.10
CA ALA A 399 15.28 8.69 -24.44
C ALA A 399 16.31 9.60 -25.17
N PRO A 400 17.00 9.11 -26.23
CA PRO A 400 17.98 9.92 -26.95
C PRO A 400 17.33 11.16 -27.59
N ASP A 401 16.10 11.00 -28.09
CA ASP A 401 15.33 12.06 -28.75
C ASP A 401 14.83 13.15 -27.78
N SER A 402 14.87 12.89 -26.47
CA SER A 402 14.53 13.89 -25.45
C SER A 402 15.64 14.91 -25.25
N VAL A 403 16.90 14.64 -25.64
CA VAL A 403 18.00 15.59 -25.44
C VAL A 403 17.89 16.72 -26.46
N ILE A 404 17.58 17.93 -26.00
CA ILE A 404 17.39 19.10 -26.87
C ILE A 404 18.60 20.04 -26.89
N GLY A 405 19.54 19.90 -25.95
CA GLY A 405 20.77 20.70 -25.93
C GLY A 405 21.57 20.56 -24.65
N MET A 406 22.52 21.47 -24.44
CA MET A 406 23.37 21.55 -23.25
C MET A 406 23.19 22.90 -22.55
N ILE A 407 23.49 22.97 -21.26
CA ILE A 407 23.62 24.22 -20.52
C ILE A 407 24.91 24.94 -20.95
N GLY A 408 24.84 26.20 -21.40
CA GLY A 408 26.06 26.96 -21.73
C GLY A 408 25.85 28.38 -22.29
N GLY A 409 26.70 29.32 -21.84
CA GLY A 409 26.79 30.71 -22.33
C GLY A 409 27.81 30.85 -23.46
N GLY A 410 27.45 31.58 -24.52
CA GLY A 410 28.21 31.59 -25.78
C GLY A 410 29.53 32.39 -25.79
N GLY A 411 30.43 31.97 -26.70
CA GLY A 411 31.39 32.86 -27.38
C GLY A 411 32.81 32.33 -27.60
N GLY A 412 33.23 32.25 -28.88
CA GLY A 412 34.61 32.56 -29.30
C GLY A 412 35.41 31.43 -29.96
N GLY A 413 35.62 31.50 -31.29
CA GLY A 413 36.29 30.46 -32.08
C GLY A 413 37.82 30.51 -32.15
N GLY A 414 38.40 29.49 -32.80
CA GLY A 414 39.82 29.41 -33.19
C GLY A 414 40.16 28.09 -33.91
N ALA A 415 40.57 28.17 -35.18
CA ALA A 415 41.06 27.07 -36.04
C ALA A 415 42.40 26.46 -35.52
N VAL A 416 42.92 25.28 -35.91
CA VAL A 416 43.35 24.81 -37.25
C VAL A 416 43.66 23.28 -37.29
N ALA A 417 43.40 22.65 -38.45
CA ALA A 417 44.05 21.53 -39.16
C ALA A 417 44.67 20.28 -38.47
N GLY A 418 44.12 19.10 -38.81
CA GLY A 418 44.70 18.18 -39.82
C GLY A 418 45.83 17.22 -39.44
N GLY A 419 45.56 15.91 -39.43
CA GLY A 419 46.58 14.85 -39.56
C GLY A 419 46.04 13.45 -39.27
N GLY A 420 45.92 12.60 -40.29
CA GLY A 420 45.34 11.25 -40.18
C GLY A 420 46.34 10.14 -39.82
N GLY A 421 45.80 8.93 -39.69
CA GLY A 421 46.58 7.69 -39.66
C GLY A 421 45.99 6.65 -38.71
N GLY A 422 45.27 5.68 -39.26
CA GLY A 422 44.91 4.45 -38.55
C GLY A 422 46.11 3.49 -38.46
N GLY A 423 46.17 2.71 -37.38
CA GLY A 423 47.12 1.61 -37.19
C GLY A 423 46.69 0.73 -36.01
N ALA A 424 46.54 -0.57 -36.27
CA ALA A 424 46.20 -1.62 -35.30
C ALA A 424 47.34 -1.85 -34.28
N VAL A 425 47.00 -2.31 -33.06
CA VAL A 425 48.00 -2.92 -32.16
C VAL A 425 47.42 -4.19 -31.54
N ALA A 426 48.13 -5.29 -31.78
CA ALA A 426 48.03 -6.57 -31.10
C ALA A 426 49.08 -6.61 -29.97
N GLY A 427 48.75 -7.24 -28.83
CA GLY A 427 49.70 -7.59 -27.76
C GLY A 427 49.32 -7.05 -26.38
N GLY A 428 48.59 -7.86 -25.59
CA GLY A 428 48.36 -7.60 -24.17
C GLY A 428 49.22 -8.50 -23.28
N ILE A 429 49.46 -8.08 -22.04
CA ILE A 429 50.28 -8.78 -21.03
C ILE A 429 49.43 -9.89 -20.40
N PRO A 430 49.86 -11.16 -20.37
CA PRO A 430 49.07 -12.24 -19.80
C PRO A 430 49.11 -12.20 -18.26
N MET A 431 48.06 -12.71 -17.59
CA MET A 431 48.01 -12.75 -16.13
C MET A 431 49.13 -13.61 -15.52
N GLU A 432 49.63 -14.59 -16.26
CA GLU A 432 50.80 -15.39 -15.87
C GLU A 432 52.09 -14.55 -15.77
N GLU A 433 52.21 -13.47 -16.56
CA GLU A 433 53.33 -12.54 -16.44
C GLU A 433 53.13 -11.64 -15.22
N VAL A 434 51.94 -11.07 -15.05
CA VAL A 434 51.60 -10.23 -13.88
C VAL A 434 51.87 -10.97 -12.56
N ALA A 435 51.53 -12.25 -12.48
CA ALA A 435 51.74 -13.08 -11.30
C ALA A 435 53.21 -13.23 -10.87
N LYS A 436 54.18 -12.94 -11.75
CA LYS A 436 55.62 -12.95 -11.41
C LYS A 436 56.05 -11.73 -10.59
N HIS A 437 55.30 -10.63 -10.69
CA HIS A 437 55.60 -9.33 -10.07
C HIS A 437 54.79 -9.16 -8.77
N SER A 438 55.03 -10.05 -7.79
CA SER A 438 54.24 -10.16 -6.56
C SER A 438 54.98 -9.74 -5.28
N SER A 439 55.99 -8.86 -5.37
CA SER A 439 56.88 -8.51 -4.25
C SER A 439 57.02 -7.00 -4.04
N LYS A 440 57.50 -6.56 -2.87
CA LYS A 440 57.66 -5.12 -2.58
C LYS A 440 58.62 -4.39 -3.52
N THR A 441 59.61 -5.09 -4.06
CA THR A 441 60.60 -4.52 -5.00
C THR A 441 60.20 -4.71 -6.46
N ASP A 442 59.07 -5.37 -6.71
CA ASP A 442 58.57 -5.74 -8.03
C ASP A 442 57.08 -6.09 -7.92
N CYS A 443 56.22 -5.07 -7.97
CA CYS A 443 54.81 -5.13 -7.57
C CYS A 443 53.91 -4.64 -8.71
N TRP A 444 53.30 -5.57 -9.43
CA TRP A 444 52.29 -5.26 -10.43
C TRP A 444 50.90 -5.63 -9.94
N VAL A 445 49.89 -4.85 -10.32
CA VAL A 445 48.49 -5.14 -10.03
C VAL A 445 47.65 -4.90 -11.29
N VAL A 446 46.54 -5.62 -11.44
CA VAL A 446 45.57 -5.33 -12.49
C VAL A 446 44.40 -4.54 -11.91
N VAL A 447 44.04 -3.43 -12.56
CA VAL A 447 42.84 -2.67 -12.23
C VAL A 447 42.09 -2.32 -13.52
N SER A 448 40.84 -2.75 -13.61
CA SER A 448 39.96 -2.52 -14.76
C SER A 448 40.59 -2.96 -16.10
N GLY A 449 41.34 -4.08 -16.07
CA GLY A 449 42.03 -4.64 -17.23
C GLY A 449 43.35 -3.97 -17.61
N GLN A 450 43.75 -2.90 -16.91
CA GLN A 450 45.08 -2.28 -17.04
C GLN A 450 46.07 -2.99 -16.11
N VAL A 451 47.27 -3.28 -16.60
CA VAL A 451 48.39 -3.74 -15.77
C VAL A 451 49.14 -2.51 -15.31
N LEU A 452 49.26 -2.35 -13.99
CA LEU A 452 49.98 -1.25 -13.36
C LEU A 452 51.25 -1.77 -12.67
N ASP A 453 52.40 -1.17 -12.97
CA ASP A 453 53.58 -1.26 -12.15
C ASP A 453 53.53 -0.19 -11.06
N VAL A 454 53.17 -0.61 -9.86
CA VAL A 454 52.99 0.27 -8.69
C VAL A 454 54.22 0.24 -7.77
N THR A 455 55.31 -0.40 -8.18
CA THR A 455 56.52 -0.59 -7.36
C THR A 455 57.04 0.73 -6.78
N SER A 456 57.16 1.76 -7.61
CA SER A 456 57.63 3.09 -7.20
C SER A 456 56.57 3.90 -6.44
N PHE A 457 55.29 3.53 -6.56
CA PHE A 457 54.16 4.25 -5.96
C PHE A 457 53.74 3.67 -4.59
N LEU A 458 54.24 2.49 -4.21
CA LEU A 458 53.90 1.83 -2.95
C LEU A 458 54.06 2.76 -1.73
N GLY A 459 55.18 3.50 -1.66
CA GLY A 459 55.50 4.40 -0.56
C GLY A 459 54.67 5.69 -0.53
N ASP A 460 54.13 6.10 -1.68
CA ASP A 460 53.34 7.31 -1.85
C ASP A 460 51.83 7.04 -1.70
N HIS A 461 51.44 5.77 -1.60
CA HIS A 461 50.04 5.39 -1.47
C HIS A 461 49.46 5.83 -0.10
N PRO A 462 48.40 6.67 -0.07
CA PRO A 462 47.84 7.22 1.17
C PRO A 462 47.30 6.18 2.16
N GLY A 463 46.93 4.98 1.66
CA GLY A 463 46.50 3.84 2.47
C GLY A 463 47.65 2.98 3.02
N GLY A 464 48.90 3.36 2.76
CA GLY A 464 50.10 2.60 3.10
C GLY A 464 50.41 1.48 2.09
N GLU A 465 51.68 1.06 2.06
CA GLU A 465 52.22 0.05 1.12
C GLU A 465 51.48 -1.30 1.20
N LEU A 466 51.07 -1.71 2.41
CA LEU A 466 50.41 -3.00 2.67
C LEU A 466 49.05 -3.15 1.96
N ALA A 467 48.36 -2.03 1.71
CA ALA A 467 47.07 -2.01 1.04
C ALA A 467 47.19 -2.52 -0.41
N ILE A 468 48.29 -2.17 -1.08
CA ILE A 468 48.58 -2.60 -2.46
C ILE A 468 49.27 -3.97 -2.47
N LEU A 469 50.22 -4.22 -1.56
CA LEU A 469 50.99 -5.47 -1.52
C LEU A 469 50.13 -6.74 -1.33
N THR A 470 48.95 -6.61 -0.72
CA THR A 470 47.98 -7.72 -0.58
C THR A 470 47.54 -8.27 -1.94
N PHE A 471 47.61 -7.45 -2.99
CA PHE A 471 47.20 -7.75 -4.35
C PHE A 471 48.36 -7.79 -5.35
N ALA A 472 49.61 -7.78 -4.88
CA ALA A 472 50.78 -7.89 -5.75
C ALA A 472 50.71 -9.18 -6.60
N GLY A 473 50.86 -9.03 -7.91
CA GLY A 473 50.72 -10.07 -8.91
C GLY A 473 49.28 -10.53 -9.20
N LYS A 474 48.27 -9.78 -8.76
CA LYS A 474 46.85 -10.16 -8.87
C LYS A 474 46.00 -9.06 -9.49
N ASP A 475 44.78 -9.43 -9.85
CA ASP A 475 43.72 -8.48 -10.18
C ASP A 475 43.12 -7.92 -8.88
N ALA A 476 43.18 -6.60 -8.75
CA ALA A 476 42.70 -5.82 -7.63
C ALA A 476 41.50 -4.94 -8.02
N THR A 477 40.89 -5.17 -9.19
CA THR A 477 39.84 -4.32 -9.76
C THR A 477 38.66 -4.16 -8.80
N GLU A 478 38.19 -5.25 -8.21
CA GLU A 478 37.07 -5.21 -7.27
C GLU A 478 37.41 -4.40 -6.03
N GLU A 479 38.56 -4.64 -5.41
CA GLU A 479 38.99 -3.95 -4.21
C GLU A 479 39.35 -2.48 -4.44
N PHE A 480 39.95 -2.16 -5.58
CA PHE A 480 40.28 -0.79 -5.96
C PHE A 480 39.01 0.04 -6.17
N ASN A 481 38.05 -0.49 -6.94
CA ASN A 481 36.81 0.22 -7.29
C ASN A 481 35.85 0.39 -6.08
N MET A 482 36.05 -0.37 -5.00
CA MET A 482 35.29 -0.19 -3.75
C MET A 482 35.65 1.09 -2.98
N ILE A 483 36.85 1.64 -3.19
CA ILE A 483 37.37 2.75 -2.38
C ILE A 483 37.90 3.93 -3.20
N HIS A 484 38.13 3.74 -4.50
CA HIS A 484 38.65 4.78 -5.39
C HIS A 484 37.69 5.02 -6.57
N PRO A 485 37.37 6.29 -6.90
CA PRO A 485 36.63 6.59 -8.11
C PRO A 485 37.42 6.24 -9.40
N PRO A 486 36.75 6.02 -10.54
CA PRO A 486 37.38 5.46 -11.75
C PRO A 486 38.48 6.32 -12.38
N ASP A 487 38.55 7.61 -12.08
CA ASP A 487 39.52 8.57 -12.63
C ASP A 487 40.81 8.69 -11.80
N VAL A 488 40.89 8.04 -10.63
CA VAL A 488 42.02 8.19 -9.68
C VAL A 488 43.35 7.76 -10.28
N ILE A 489 43.41 6.68 -11.06
CA ILE A 489 44.65 6.20 -11.68
C ILE A 489 45.22 7.24 -12.64
N GLY A 490 44.39 7.77 -13.54
CA GLY A 490 44.82 8.80 -14.50
C GLY A 490 45.23 10.11 -13.83
N LYS A 491 44.66 10.42 -12.65
CA LYS A 491 44.94 11.65 -11.91
C LYS A 491 46.18 11.58 -11.03
N TYR A 492 46.49 10.43 -10.44
CA TYR A 492 47.52 10.30 -9.40
C TYR A 492 48.66 9.35 -9.75
N ALA A 493 48.46 8.40 -10.67
CA ALA A 493 49.48 7.44 -11.08
C ALA A 493 49.38 7.09 -12.59
N PRO A 494 49.33 8.08 -13.50
CA PRO A 494 49.22 7.82 -14.94
C PRO A 494 50.42 7.04 -15.49
N ASP A 495 51.61 7.29 -14.91
CA ASP A 495 52.87 6.66 -15.31
C ASP A 495 53.01 5.20 -14.81
N ALA A 496 52.12 4.76 -13.91
CA ALA A 496 52.14 3.39 -13.40
C ALA A 496 51.50 2.39 -14.39
N VAL A 497 50.75 2.84 -15.39
CA VAL A 497 50.08 1.96 -16.35
C VAL A 497 51.10 1.47 -17.40
N ILE A 498 51.37 0.16 -17.41
CA ILE A 498 52.38 -0.45 -18.28
C ILE A 498 51.78 -1.32 -19.40
N GLY A 499 50.47 -1.59 -19.37
CA GLY A 499 49.79 -2.33 -20.44
C GLY A 499 48.35 -2.72 -20.10
N VAL A 500 47.77 -3.61 -20.90
CA VAL A 500 46.44 -4.19 -20.68
C VAL A 500 46.50 -5.72 -20.74
N VAL A 501 45.58 -6.41 -20.06
CA VAL A 501 45.55 -7.88 -20.00
C VAL A 501 45.16 -8.48 -21.35
N GLY A 502 45.90 -9.49 -21.84
CA GLY A 502 45.61 -10.16 -23.13
C GLY A 502 45.95 -11.65 -23.18
N SER A 503 45.23 -12.42 -24.01
CA SER A 503 45.32 -13.88 -24.09
C SER A 503 46.47 -14.36 -24.99
N GLY A 504 47.62 -14.65 -24.39
CA GLY A 504 48.60 -15.56 -24.97
C GLY A 504 48.24 -17.01 -24.63
N ALA A 505 47.75 -17.80 -25.60
CA ALA A 505 47.59 -19.24 -25.42
C ALA A 505 48.96 -19.96 -25.44
N PRO A 506 49.10 -21.09 -24.71
CA PRO A 506 49.28 -22.33 -25.44
C PRO A 506 48.51 -23.54 -24.87
N ALA A 507 48.50 -24.60 -25.67
CA ALA A 507 47.64 -25.77 -25.61
C ALA A 507 48.05 -26.87 -24.60
N GLY A 508 47.04 -27.57 -24.08
CA GLY A 508 47.00 -29.02 -23.91
C GLY A 508 47.48 -29.65 -22.60
N ALA A 509 46.57 -30.30 -21.85
CA ALA A 509 46.64 -31.73 -21.47
C ALA A 509 45.56 -32.10 -20.43
N VAL A 510 45.04 -33.33 -20.58
CA VAL A 510 43.99 -34.01 -19.81
C VAL A 510 44.58 -34.73 -18.60
N ALA A 511 43.88 -34.80 -17.44
CA ALA A 511 43.57 -36.05 -16.70
C ALA A 511 43.10 -35.88 -15.22
N THR A 512 41.91 -36.42 -14.95
CA THR A 512 41.48 -37.30 -13.83
C THR A 512 41.72 -36.94 -12.34
N GLY A 513 40.59 -36.78 -11.62
CA GLY A 513 40.18 -37.67 -10.51
C GLY A 513 40.70 -37.41 -9.08
N ALA A 514 39.81 -36.95 -8.18
CA ALA A 514 39.83 -37.31 -6.76
C ALA A 514 38.43 -37.15 -6.11
N LYS A 515 37.99 -38.23 -5.43
CA LYS A 515 36.76 -38.29 -4.62
C LYS A 515 36.93 -37.48 -3.33
N ALA A 516 35.92 -36.71 -2.94
CA ALA A 516 35.79 -36.18 -1.59
C ALA A 516 34.73 -36.99 -0.82
N GLY A 517 35.14 -37.57 0.30
CA GLY A 517 34.33 -38.42 1.17
C GLY A 517 33.25 -37.65 1.92
N GLY A 518 32.08 -38.28 2.04
CA GLY A 518 30.93 -37.74 2.75
C GLY A 518 31.11 -37.78 4.28
N ALA A 519 30.82 -36.65 4.92
CA ALA A 519 30.41 -36.63 6.31
C ALA A 519 28.96 -37.12 6.42
N PRO A 520 28.58 -37.86 7.49
CA PRO A 520 27.28 -38.51 7.58
C PRO A 520 26.17 -37.46 7.70
N ALA A 521 25.18 -37.56 6.82
CA ALA A 521 23.95 -36.79 6.89
C ALA A 521 23.25 -37.07 8.24
N ARG A 522 22.94 -36.00 8.99
CA ARG A 522 21.96 -36.09 10.07
C ARG A 522 20.67 -36.68 9.48
N LYS A 523 20.19 -37.79 10.04
CA LYS A 523 18.88 -38.35 9.72
C LYS A 523 17.82 -37.29 10.04
N ASP A 524 17.20 -36.77 8.99
CA ASP A 524 15.96 -36.01 9.10
C ASP A 524 14.86 -36.95 9.64
N LEU A 525 14.15 -36.49 10.66
CA LEU A 525 13.01 -37.17 11.29
C LEU A 525 11.67 -36.54 10.87
N GLY A 526 11.65 -35.76 9.78
CA GLY A 526 10.42 -35.20 9.20
C GLY A 526 9.49 -36.29 8.67
N GLY A 527 8.32 -36.45 9.30
CA GLY A 527 7.20 -37.16 8.69
C GLY A 527 6.82 -36.51 7.35
N LYS A 528 6.14 -37.25 6.47
CA LYS A 528 5.76 -36.87 5.08
C LYS A 528 4.83 -35.64 4.95
N LEU A 529 4.65 -34.86 6.01
CA LEU A 529 3.93 -33.60 6.02
C LEU A 529 4.86 -32.53 6.59
N ALA A 530 4.97 -31.39 5.89
CA ALA A 530 5.57 -30.20 6.47
C ALA A 530 4.93 -29.98 7.87
N ASN A 531 5.77 -29.91 8.92
CA ASN A 531 5.35 -30.02 10.33
C ASN A 531 4.35 -28.93 10.75
N HIS A 532 3.05 -29.16 10.52
CA HIS A 532 1.95 -28.36 11.06
C HIS A 532 1.68 -28.66 12.55
N HIS A 533 2.53 -29.43 13.24
CA HIS A 533 2.41 -29.59 14.70
C HIS A 533 3.09 -28.45 15.48
N ALA A 534 3.78 -27.52 14.79
CA ALA A 534 4.45 -26.36 15.39
C ALA A 534 3.53 -25.13 15.61
N TRP A 535 2.21 -25.29 15.43
CA TRP A 535 1.24 -24.30 15.93
C TRP A 535 1.18 -24.42 17.45
N GLY A 536 2.14 -23.79 18.14
CA GLY A 536 2.15 -23.72 19.59
C GLY A 536 0.81 -23.22 20.11
N HIS A 537 0.28 -23.90 21.12
CA HIS A 537 -0.67 -23.31 22.04
C HIS A 537 -0.06 -22.00 22.55
N LEU A 538 -0.79 -20.90 22.48
CA LEU A 538 -0.49 -19.74 23.30
C LEU A 538 -0.75 -20.20 24.74
N ASP A 539 0.31 -20.44 25.51
CA ASP A 539 0.18 -20.69 26.94
C ASP A 539 -0.50 -19.48 27.59
N GLY A 540 -1.69 -19.73 28.17
CA GLY A 540 -2.48 -18.76 28.92
C GLY A 540 -3.74 -18.30 28.19
N ASP A 541 -4.83 -19.07 28.32
CA ASP A 541 -6.27 -18.73 28.40
C ASP A 541 -6.87 -17.48 27.71
N LEU A 542 -6.21 -16.86 26.74
CA LEU A 542 -6.75 -15.75 25.95
C LEU A 542 -6.47 -16.01 24.47
N GLN A 543 -7.51 -16.52 23.81
CA GLN A 543 -7.70 -16.75 22.36
C GLN A 543 -7.43 -18.20 21.90
N PRO A 544 -8.46 -18.98 21.53
CA PRO A 544 -8.25 -20.22 20.80
C PRO A 544 -7.61 -19.95 19.44
N ASN A 545 -6.82 -20.94 19.01
CA ASN A 545 -6.09 -21.06 17.75
C ASN A 545 -6.76 -20.32 16.58
N TRP A 546 -6.03 -19.48 15.85
CA TRP A 546 -6.53 -18.66 14.72
C TRP A 546 -6.95 -19.44 13.48
N ARG A 547 -7.06 -20.79 13.55
CA ARG A 547 -8.05 -21.45 12.70
C ARG A 547 -9.31 -20.63 12.89
N VAL A 548 -9.78 -19.98 11.82
CA VAL A 548 -11.11 -19.36 11.80
C VAL A 548 -11.99 -20.35 12.53
N ASP A 549 -12.45 -20.00 13.73
CA ASP A 549 -13.35 -20.88 14.47
C ASP A 549 -14.41 -21.23 13.43
N LEU A 550 -14.60 -22.52 13.15
CA LEU A 550 -15.49 -22.95 12.07
C LEU A 550 -16.92 -22.45 12.30
N GLU A 551 -17.22 -21.90 13.49
CA GLU A 551 -18.39 -21.08 13.76
C GLU A 551 -18.51 -19.84 12.84
N ASP A 552 -17.41 -19.22 12.40
CA ASP A 552 -17.40 -17.97 11.62
C ASP A 552 -17.56 -18.16 10.10
N ASN A 553 -17.40 -19.38 9.59
CA ASN A 553 -17.54 -19.71 8.17
C ASN A 553 -18.32 -21.04 7.99
N PRO A 554 -19.66 -21.00 7.93
CA PRO A 554 -20.49 -22.20 7.87
C PRO A 554 -20.48 -22.88 6.48
N GLY A 555 -19.51 -22.55 5.61
CA GLY A 555 -19.39 -23.07 4.25
C GLY A 555 -20.18 -22.26 3.22
N ALA A 556 -19.93 -22.52 1.94
CA ALA A 556 -20.37 -21.73 0.79
C ALA A 556 -21.91 -21.59 0.60
N LEU A 557 -22.72 -22.19 1.48
CA LEU A 557 -24.18 -22.26 1.36
C LEU A 557 -24.95 -21.98 2.66
N LEU A 558 -24.28 -21.61 3.76
CA LEU A 558 -24.95 -21.36 5.04
C LEU A 558 -24.68 -19.92 5.53
N ILE A 559 -25.69 -19.28 6.10
CA ILE A 559 -25.58 -17.92 6.66
C ILE A 559 -25.22 -18.05 8.14
N ASN A 560 -24.16 -17.38 8.56
CA ASN A 560 -23.76 -17.34 9.97
C ASN A 560 -24.62 -16.35 10.78
N VAL A 561 -25.75 -16.84 11.28
CA VAL A 561 -26.74 -16.03 12.02
C VAL A 561 -26.13 -15.30 13.21
N LYS A 562 -25.23 -15.93 13.98
CA LYS A 562 -24.58 -15.34 15.16
C LYS A 562 -23.67 -14.16 14.77
N SER A 563 -22.90 -14.30 13.70
CA SER A 563 -21.98 -13.25 13.24
C SER A 563 -22.73 -12.06 12.62
N TYR A 564 -23.87 -12.31 11.95
CA TYR A 564 -24.77 -11.25 11.49
C TYR A 564 -25.52 -10.57 12.65
N PHE A 565 -25.96 -11.32 13.67
CA PHE A 565 -26.54 -10.74 14.88
C PHE A 565 -25.55 -9.79 15.59
N ASN A 566 -24.31 -10.24 15.79
CA ASN A 566 -23.26 -9.40 16.37
C ASN A 566 -22.96 -8.16 15.50
N ALA A 567 -22.90 -8.32 14.18
CA ALA A 567 -22.72 -7.20 13.26
C ALA A 567 -23.86 -6.17 13.39
N THR A 568 -25.11 -6.63 13.46
CA THR A 568 -26.27 -5.76 13.71
C THR A 568 -26.17 -5.05 15.05
N TRP A 569 -25.76 -5.74 16.11
CA TRP A 569 -25.59 -5.14 17.43
C TRP A 569 -24.51 -4.05 17.44
N PHE A 570 -23.36 -4.31 16.82
CA PHE A 570 -22.30 -3.30 16.67
C PHE A 570 -22.76 -2.10 15.86
N LEU A 571 -23.49 -2.33 14.76
CA LEU A 571 -24.09 -1.26 13.98
C LEU A 571 -25.00 -0.37 14.84
N LEU A 572 -25.90 -0.96 15.64
CA LEU A 572 -26.81 -0.22 16.51
C LEU A 572 -26.05 0.64 17.52
N LEU A 573 -25.05 0.05 18.21
CA LEU A 573 -24.23 0.77 19.17
C LEU A 573 -23.43 1.92 18.52
N SER A 574 -22.84 1.67 17.35
CA SER A 574 -22.09 2.69 16.60
C SER A 574 -22.99 3.85 16.15
N VAL A 575 -24.18 3.56 15.62
CA VAL A 575 -25.15 4.59 15.23
C VAL A 575 -25.60 5.39 16.45
N LEU A 576 -25.95 4.73 17.55
CA LEU A 576 -26.33 5.41 18.80
C LEU A 576 -25.21 6.31 19.31
N TYR A 577 -23.97 5.83 19.30
CA TYR A 577 -22.81 6.62 19.69
C TYR A 577 -22.65 7.86 18.81
N GLU A 578 -22.70 7.73 17.47
CA GLU A 578 -22.55 8.88 16.56
C GLU A 578 -23.69 9.89 16.71
N VAL A 579 -24.93 9.43 16.95
CA VAL A 579 -26.07 10.32 17.25
C VAL A 579 -25.83 11.09 18.54
N CYS A 580 -25.50 10.41 19.63
CA CYS A 580 -25.18 11.04 20.91
C CYS A 580 -23.99 12.00 20.80
N ALA A 581 -22.93 11.60 20.10
CA ALA A 581 -21.77 12.45 19.88
C ALA A 581 -22.14 13.71 19.07
N THR A 582 -23.00 13.58 18.06
CA THR A 582 -23.46 14.72 17.26
C THR A 582 -24.26 15.71 18.10
N ILE A 583 -25.15 15.23 18.98
CA ILE A 583 -26.01 16.06 19.83
C ILE A 583 -25.22 16.73 20.98
N PHE A 584 -24.36 15.97 21.68
CA PHE A 584 -23.78 16.41 22.95
C PHE A 584 -22.35 16.96 22.86
N THR A 585 -21.62 16.72 21.75
CA THR A 585 -20.18 17.06 21.68
C THR A 585 -19.83 18.18 20.69
N ALA A 586 -20.76 18.58 19.81
CA ALA A 586 -20.51 19.63 18.84
C ALA A 586 -20.54 21.02 19.49
N LYS A 587 -19.37 21.66 19.64
CA LYS A 587 -19.25 22.98 20.28
C LYS A 587 -19.24 24.16 19.30
N ASN A 588 -18.96 23.95 18.01
CA ASN A 588 -18.89 24.99 16.97
C ASN A 588 -19.18 24.42 15.58
N ILE A 589 -19.85 25.20 14.70
CA ILE A 589 -19.95 24.91 13.26
C ILE A 589 -18.65 25.39 12.60
N LYS A 590 -17.83 24.46 12.11
CA LYS A 590 -16.60 24.78 11.38
C LYS A 590 -16.64 24.13 10.00
N ILE A 591 -16.62 24.93 8.94
CA ILE A 591 -16.47 24.43 7.58
C ILE A 591 -14.99 24.07 7.39
N SER A 592 -14.68 22.79 7.34
CA SER A 592 -13.33 22.26 7.15
C SER A 592 -13.38 21.03 6.25
N ASN A 593 -12.22 20.56 5.77
CA ASN A 593 -12.12 19.27 5.06
C ASN A 593 -12.07 18.07 6.04
N ASP A 594 -12.61 18.23 7.27
CA ASP A 594 -12.65 17.16 8.25
C ASP A 594 -13.71 16.13 7.87
N ARG A 595 -13.29 14.85 7.85
CA ARG A 595 -14.14 13.71 7.54
C ARG A 595 -15.17 13.45 8.64
N LEU A 596 -14.89 13.86 9.89
CA LEU A 596 -15.76 13.58 11.02
C LEU A 596 -17.13 14.26 10.90
N GLY A 597 -17.17 15.54 10.51
CA GLY A 597 -18.42 16.27 10.31
C GLY A 597 -19.29 15.69 9.19
N LEU A 598 -18.64 15.19 8.12
CA LEU A 598 -19.34 14.53 7.01
C LEU A 598 -19.94 13.18 7.44
N THR A 599 -19.20 12.38 8.22
CA THR A 599 -19.71 11.11 8.75
C THR A 599 -20.90 11.33 9.69
N ARG A 600 -20.80 12.28 10.61
CA ARG A 600 -21.86 12.57 11.59
C ARG A 600 -23.15 13.07 10.93
N SER A 601 -23.03 14.03 10.01
CA SER A 601 -24.19 14.50 9.23
C SER A 601 -24.81 13.38 8.40
N ALA A 602 -24.00 12.50 7.78
CA ALA A 602 -24.51 11.35 7.03
C ALA A 602 -25.33 10.39 7.91
N ILE A 603 -24.83 10.04 9.10
CA ILE A 603 -25.55 9.13 10.03
C ILE A 603 -26.85 9.76 10.51
N LEU A 604 -26.84 11.06 10.84
CA LEU A 604 -28.06 11.77 11.24
C LEU A 604 -29.10 11.80 10.11
N LEU A 605 -28.66 12.05 8.87
CA LEU A 605 -29.54 12.03 7.69
C LEU A 605 -30.10 10.62 7.41
N ILE A 606 -29.28 9.57 7.56
CA ILE A 606 -29.75 8.19 7.43
C ILE A 606 -30.83 7.88 8.47
N LEU A 607 -30.62 8.27 9.73
CA LEU A 607 -31.64 8.10 10.78
C LEU A 607 -32.93 8.83 10.43
N PHE A 608 -32.84 10.07 9.98
CA PHE A 608 -34.02 10.83 9.55
C PHE A 608 -34.75 10.15 8.39
N ILE A 609 -34.02 9.68 7.38
CA ILE A 609 -34.61 9.01 6.22
C ILE A 609 -35.32 7.72 6.62
N VAL A 610 -34.79 6.94 7.57
CA VAL A 610 -35.50 5.76 8.11
C VAL A 610 -36.83 6.17 8.75
N ILE A 611 -36.82 7.21 9.60
CA ILE A 611 -38.03 7.71 10.26
C ILE A 611 -39.04 8.24 9.23
N HIS A 612 -38.57 9.00 8.25
CA HIS A 612 -39.38 9.52 7.16
C HIS A 612 -40.01 8.38 6.33
N ALA A 613 -39.25 7.34 5.99
CA ALA A 613 -39.75 6.19 5.24
C ALA A 613 -40.86 5.46 6.02
N VAL A 614 -40.69 5.26 7.33
CA VAL A 614 -41.72 4.69 8.20
C VAL A 614 -42.96 5.57 8.23
N GLY A 615 -42.78 6.89 8.40
CA GLY A 615 -43.87 7.87 8.32
C GLY A 615 -44.67 7.78 7.02
N ASN A 616 -43.99 7.63 5.89
CA ASN A 616 -44.63 7.49 4.58
C ASN A 616 -45.51 6.25 4.47
N LEU A 617 -45.23 5.17 5.21
CA LEU A 617 -46.09 3.98 5.22
C LEU A 617 -47.47 4.24 5.83
N HIS A 618 -47.63 5.28 6.66
CA HIS A 618 -48.92 5.65 7.23
C HIS A 618 -49.93 6.11 6.16
N VAL A 619 -49.48 6.48 4.95
CA VAL A 619 -50.38 6.80 3.83
C VAL A 619 -51.31 5.62 3.52
N PHE A 620 -50.86 4.38 3.68
CA PHE A 620 -51.69 3.20 3.42
C PHE A 620 -52.75 2.94 4.50
N LYS A 621 -52.69 3.66 5.63
CA LYS A 621 -53.69 3.59 6.70
C LYS A 621 -54.82 4.61 6.55
N GLY A 622 -54.68 5.55 5.63
CA GLY A 622 -55.70 6.55 5.31
C GLY A 622 -55.38 7.94 5.87
N PRO A 623 -56.26 8.91 5.56
CA PRO A 623 -55.98 10.33 5.75
C PRO A 623 -55.81 10.74 7.22
N ASP A 624 -56.59 10.18 8.15
CA ASP A 624 -56.48 10.52 9.58
C ASP A 624 -55.12 10.14 10.16
N ASP A 625 -54.61 8.97 9.80
CA ASP A 625 -53.35 8.44 10.31
C ASP A 625 -52.16 9.21 9.71
N PHE A 626 -52.22 9.51 8.41
CA PHE A 626 -51.18 10.23 7.69
C PHE A 626 -51.13 11.73 8.04
N ASN A 627 -52.27 12.43 7.98
CA ASN A 627 -52.34 13.84 8.37
C ASN A 627 -52.12 14.01 9.89
N GLY A 628 -52.53 13.05 10.71
CA GLY A 628 -52.20 12.99 12.13
C GLY A 628 -50.71 12.90 12.39
N TYR A 629 -49.98 12.06 11.63
CA TYR A 629 -48.52 11.99 11.68
C TYR A 629 -47.86 13.32 11.27
N GLY A 630 -48.36 13.98 10.22
CA GLY A 630 -47.94 15.32 9.85
C GLY A 630 -48.14 16.34 10.98
N TYR A 631 -49.29 16.31 11.64
CA TYR A 631 -49.60 17.19 12.77
C TYR A 631 -48.77 16.89 14.03
N PHE A 632 -48.33 15.64 14.24
CA PHE A 632 -47.37 15.32 15.30
C PHE A 632 -46.07 16.14 15.17
N TYR A 633 -45.53 16.34 13.97
CA TYR A 633 -44.33 17.18 13.78
C TYR A 633 -44.58 18.66 14.06
N VAL A 634 -45.76 19.16 13.70
CA VAL A 634 -46.19 20.52 14.04
C VAL A 634 -46.21 20.70 15.56
N ARG A 635 -46.61 19.68 16.34
CA ARG A 635 -46.58 19.76 17.81
C ARG A 635 -45.17 19.78 18.43
N LEU A 636 -44.11 19.59 17.63
CA LEU A 636 -42.71 19.69 18.04
C LEU A 636 -42.11 21.10 17.81
N TYR A 637 -42.95 22.13 17.70
CA TYR A 637 -42.46 23.52 17.63
C TYR A 637 -41.65 23.86 18.87
N TRP A 638 -40.38 24.20 18.64
CA TRP A 638 -39.53 24.87 19.60
C TRP A 638 -39.20 26.23 19.01
N THR A 639 -39.39 27.30 19.77
CA THR A 639 -39.18 28.67 19.29
C THR A 639 -37.71 29.08 19.30
N GLY A 640 -36.79 28.16 18.98
CA GLY A 640 -35.34 28.35 19.04
C GLY A 640 -34.84 29.51 18.18
N PHE A 641 -34.36 29.25 16.97
CA PHE A 641 -33.71 30.24 16.10
C PHE A 641 -34.66 31.30 15.48
N GLY A 642 -35.89 31.43 15.99
CA GLY A 642 -36.88 32.42 15.53
C GLY A 642 -37.51 32.12 14.17
N LEU A 643 -37.34 30.91 13.62
CA LEU A 643 -37.96 30.48 12.37
C LEU A 643 -39.33 29.81 12.64
N PRO A 644 -40.32 29.93 11.72
CA PRO A 644 -41.57 29.17 11.79
C PRO A 644 -41.37 27.69 11.37
N ALA A 645 -40.33 27.05 11.92
CA ALA A 645 -39.94 25.67 11.68
C ALA A 645 -39.92 24.88 12.99
N ASN A 646 -40.23 23.58 12.95
CA ASN A 646 -40.11 22.74 14.15
C ASN A 646 -38.64 22.35 14.40
N ILE A 647 -38.32 21.88 15.61
CA ILE A 647 -36.94 21.52 15.99
C ILE A 647 -36.31 20.48 15.03
N VAL A 648 -37.13 19.54 14.55
CA VAL A 648 -36.66 18.49 13.64
C VAL A 648 -36.26 19.10 12.29
N GLU A 649 -37.07 20.01 11.76
CA GLU A 649 -36.80 20.75 10.50
C GLU A 649 -35.51 21.57 10.59
N GLU A 650 -35.28 22.29 11.68
CA GLU A 650 -34.07 23.09 11.88
C GLU A 650 -32.80 22.21 11.89
N TYR A 651 -32.83 21.10 12.65
CA TYR A 651 -31.70 20.18 12.74
C TYR A 651 -31.40 19.47 11.41
N ILE A 652 -32.44 19.09 10.66
CA ILE A 652 -32.27 18.47 9.34
C ILE A 652 -31.68 19.49 8.36
N LEU A 653 -32.19 20.72 8.34
CA LEU A 653 -31.67 21.77 7.46
C LEU A 653 -30.18 22.01 7.73
N LEU A 654 -29.79 22.18 8.99
CA LEU A 654 -28.39 22.32 9.38
C LEU A 654 -27.55 21.11 8.97
N SER A 655 -28.07 19.89 9.15
CA SER A 655 -27.38 18.65 8.75
C SER A 655 -27.18 18.56 7.24
N VAL A 656 -28.21 18.85 6.44
CA VAL A 656 -28.14 18.84 4.97
C VAL A 656 -27.14 19.88 4.49
N LEU A 657 -27.20 21.12 4.99
CA LEU A 657 -26.26 22.18 4.63
C LEU A 657 -24.82 21.75 4.96
N LEU A 658 -24.58 21.24 6.18
CA LEU A 658 -23.26 20.75 6.57
C LEU A 658 -22.79 19.61 5.65
N HIS A 659 -23.65 18.63 5.38
CA HIS A 659 -23.32 17.48 4.54
C HIS A 659 -22.94 17.90 3.11
N VAL A 660 -23.73 18.80 2.52
CA VAL A 660 -23.51 19.32 1.16
C VAL A 660 -22.24 20.17 1.11
N PHE A 661 -22.09 21.16 1.99
CA PHE A 661 -20.94 22.06 1.93
C PHE A 661 -19.61 21.35 2.19
N VAL A 662 -19.56 20.46 3.20
CA VAL A 662 -18.34 19.69 3.51
C VAL A 662 -18.06 18.68 2.38
N GLY A 663 -19.09 18.01 1.86
CA GLY A 663 -18.96 17.07 0.75
C GLY A 663 -18.43 17.71 -0.54
N LEU A 664 -18.97 18.88 -0.90
CA LEU A 664 -18.52 19.67 -2.06
C LEU A 664 -17.11 20.24 -1.85
N LYS A 665 -16.81 20.80 -0.68
CA LYS A 665 -15.47 21.32 -0.37
C LYS A 665 -14.40 20.22 -0.45
N ARG A 666 -14.68 19.03 0.07
CA ARG A 666 -13.77 17.89 -0.02
C ARG A 666 -13.59 17.40 -1.45
N THR A 667 -14.65 17.43 -2.25
CA THR A 667 -14.58 17.10 -3.68
C THR A 667 -13.69 18.11 -4.42
N TRP A 668 -13.87 19.39 -4.13
CA TRP A 668 -13.07 20.46 -4.69
C TRP A 668 -11.57 20.29 -4.37
N ASP A 669 -11.26 20.06 -3.09
CA ASP A 669 -9.88 19.97 -2.61
C ASP A 669 -9.15 18.71 -3.08
N MET A 670 -9.86 17.57 -3.18
CA MET A 670 -9.20 16.26 -3.32
C MET A 670 -9.51 15.52 -4.61
N LYS A 671 -10.63 15.82 -5.27
CA LYS A 671 -11.16 14.99 -6.36
C LYS A 671 -11.15 15.67 -7.72
N LEU A 672 -11.31 16.99 -7.79
CA LEU A 672 -11.23 17.73 -9.06
C LEU A 672 -9.89 17.49 -9.78
N ALA A 673 -8.77 17.54 -9.05
CA ALA A 673 -7.45 17.26 -9.63
C ALA A 673 -7.29 15.84 -10.19
N LEU A 674 -8.06 14.87 -9.65
CA LEU A 674 -8.01 13.47 -10.09
C LEU A 674 -8.87 13.20 -11.33
N VAL A 675 -9.75 14.12 -11.75
CA VAL A 675 -10.60 13.94 -12.93
C VAL A 675 -9.75 13.78 -14.19
N ASN A 676 -8.68 14.56 -14.31
CA ASN A 676 -7.79 14.54 -15.47
C ASN A 676 -7.00 13.23 -15.59
N THR A 677 -6.86 12.45 -14.51
CA THR A 677 -6.05 11.22 -14.47
C THR A 677 -6.87 9.94 -14.30
N GLN A 678 -8.03 10.02 -13.65
CA GLN A 678 -8.88 8.86 -13.30
C GLN A 678 -10.30 8.94 -13.91
N GLY A 679 -10.57 9.99 -14.69
CA GLY A 679 -11.86 10.22 -15.35
C GLY A 679 -12.96 10.72 -14.41
N ILE A 680 -14.11 11.08 -14.99
CA ILE A 680 -15.22 11.73 -14.26
C ILE A 680 -15.85 10.85 -13.17
N ASN A 681 -15.65 9.52 -13.24
CA ASN A 681 -16.19 8.55 -12.28
C ASN A 681 -15.74 8.81 -10.83
N VAL A 682 -14.65 9.54 -10.61
CA VAL A 682 -14.23 9.95 -9.26
C VAL A 682 -15.20 10.91 -8.59
N LEU A 683 -16.09 11.55 -9.38
CA LEU A 683 -17.08 12.52 -8.91
C LEU A 683 -18.47 11.91 -8.63
N ASN A 684 -18.65 10.59 -8.73
CA ASN A 684 -19.97 9.94 -8.62
C ASN A 684 -20.77 10.34 -7.36
N LEU A 685 -20.11 10.46 -6.20
CA LEU A 685 -20.75 10.91 -4.96
C LEU A 685 -21.17 12.39 -5.01
N ALA A 686 -20.37 13.26 -5.63
CA ALA A 686 -20.69 14.68 -5.77
C ALA A 686 -21.82 14.92 -6.78
N ILE A 687 -21.79 14.22 -7.92
CA ILE A 687 -22.83 14.30 -8.96
C ILE A 687 -24.17 13.80 -8.40
N SER A 688 -24.19 12.60 -7.81
CA SER A 688 -25.41 12.07 -7.19
C SER A 688 -25.90 12.93 -6.03
N GLY A 689 -25.00 13.54 -5.25
CA GLY A 689 -25.36 14.46 -4.18
C GLY A 689 -26.00 15.75 -4.68
N LEU A 690 -25.49 16.34 -5.77
CA LEU A 690 -26.09 17.52 -6.40
C LEU A 690 -27.45 17.22 -7.02
N MET A 691 -27.60 16.07 -7.68
CA MET A 691 -28.90 15.61 -8.18
C MET A 691 -29.92 15.47 -7.06
N LEU A 692 -29.50 14.91 -5.91
CA LEU A 692 -30.36 14.80 -4.73
C LEU A 692 -30.67 16.16 -4.11
N LEU A 693 -29.74 17.11 -4.10
CA LEU A 693 -30.03 18.47 -3.63
C LEU A 693 -31.14 19.11 -4.47
N THR A 694 -31.09 18.94 -5.80
CA THR A 694 -32.16 19.42 -6.70
C THR A 694 -33.49 18.72 -6.40
N PHE A 695 -33.48 17.39 -6.26
CA PHE A 695 -34.67 16.63 -5.88
C PHE A 695 -35.25 17.09 -4.54
N MET A 696 -34.42 17.20 -3.50
CA MET A 696 -34.85 17.64 -2.16
C MET A 696 -35.44 19.04 -2.18
N THR A 697 -34.88 19.94 -3.00
CA THR A 697 -35.44 21.29 -3.18
C THR A 697 -36.86 21.21 -3.75
N ILE A 698 -37.06 20.45 -4.83
CA ILE A 698 -38.39 20.24 -5.44
C ILE A 698 -39.36 19.59 -4.45
N HIS A 699 -38.90 18.54 -3.75
CA HIS A 699 -39.67 17.80 -2.77
C HIS A 699 -40.18 18.69 -1.62
N LEU A 700 -39.31 19.56 -1.09
CA LEU A 700 -39.70 20.53 -0.06
C LEU A 700 -40.69 21.56 -0.60
N PHE A 701 -40.49 22.11 -1.80
CA PHE A 701 -41.46 23.04 -2.39
C PHE A 701 -42.82 22.41 -2.60
N GLN A 702 -42.88 21.13 -2.98
CA GLN A 702 -44.13 20.42 -3.16
C GLN A 702 -44.82 20.08 -1.84
N PHE A 703 -44.15 19.39 -0.92
CA PHE A 703 -44.83 18.85 0.26
C PHE A 703 -44.76 19.78 1.47
N ARG A 704 -43.64 20.47 1.68
CA ARG A 704 -43.50 21.39 2.82
C ARG A 704 -44.16 22.73 2.57
N PHE A 705 -44.00 23.30 1.37
CA PHE A 705 -44.51 24.63 1.01
C PHE A 705 -45.71 24.62 0.06
N GLY A 706 -46.11 23.46 -0.46
CA GLY A 706 -47.25 23.37 -1.37
C GLY A 706 -48.58 23.68 -0.69
N ASP A 707 -49.48 24.32 -1.42
CA ASP A 707 -50.78 24.69 -0.91
C ASP A 707 -51.73 23.48 -0.79
N THR A 708 -52.43 23.39 0.33
CA THR A 708 -53.46 22.38 0.60
C THR A 708 -54.86 22.98 0.67
N ASP A 709 -55.01 24.31 0.63
CA ASP A 709 -56.30 25.00 0.75
C ASP A 709 -57.25 24.64 -0.39
N GLN A 710 -56.71 24.30 -1.55
CA GLN A 710 -57.44 23.78 -2.72
C GLN A 710 -58.28 22.52 -2.42
N PHE A 711 -57.98 21.77 -1.36
CA PHE A 711 -58.75 20.58 -0.97
C PHE A 711 -59.86 20.90 0.04
N GLY A 712 -59.89 22.09 0.62
CA GLY A 712 -60.74 22.42 1.77
C GLY A 712 -60.13 22.00 3.12
N PRO A 713 -60.71 22.43 4.25
CA PRO A 713 -60.16 22.16 5.57
C PRO A 713 -60.26 20.67 5.91
N TYR A 714 -59.18 20.10 6.46
CA TYR A 714 -59.17 18.73 7.01
C TYR A 714 -58.97 18.80 8.52
N TYR A 715 -59.73 18.01 9.27
CA TYR A 715 -59.70 18.02 10.72
C TYR A 715 -59.30 16.65 11.27
N VAL A 716 -58.37 16.64 12.22
CA VAL A 716 -57.95 15.42 12.93
C VAL A 716 -58.15 15.62 14.42
N ARG A 717 -58.53 14.55 15.14
CA ARG A 717 -58.51 14.52 16.60
C ARG A 717 -57.15 14.03 17.09
N PRO A 718 -56.26 14.90 17.58
CA PRO A 718 -54.95 14.47 18.06
C PRO A 718 -55.09 13.69 19.37
N PRO A 719 -54.16 12.77 19.68
CA PRO A 719 -54.15 12.14 20.99
C PRO A 719 -53.89 13.16 22.11
N PRO A 720 -54.38 12.93 23.34
CA PRO A 720 -54.16 13.82 24.49
C PRO A 720 -52.68 14.02 24.84
N TYR A 721 -51.86 13.00 24.56
CA TYR A 721 -50.40 13.05 24.67
C TYR A 721 -49.76 13.20 23.28
N LEU A 722 -48.44 13.32 23.24
CA LEU A 722 -47.70 13.43 21.97
C LEU A 722 -48.00 12.25 21.03
N ILE A 723 -48.15 11.04 21.58
CA ILE A 723 -48.59 9.83 20.87
C ILE A 723 -49.68 9.09 21.65
N ASN A 724 -50.49 8.30 20.94
CA ASN A 724 -51.45 7.38 21.53
C ASN A 724 -50.77 6.06 21.94
N PHE A 725 -50.37 5.93 23.21
CA PHE A 725 -49.74 4.70 23.72
C PHE A 725 -50.64 3.47 23.59
N TRP A 726 -51.96 3.64 23.70
CA TRP A 726 -52.94 2.55 23.53
C TRP A 726 -53.09 2.13 22.07
N GLY A 727 -52.65 2.99 21.13
CA GLY A 727 -52.65 2.74 19.70
C GLY A 727 -51.41 2.00 19.17
N ILE A 728 -50.43 1.61 20.02
CA ILE A 728 -49.18 0.97 19.58
C ILE A 728 -49.45 -0.34 18.82
N LEU A 729 -50.32 -1.21 19.34
CA LEU A 729 -50.62 -2.50 18.70
C LEU A 729 -51.44 -2.36 17.41
N SER A 730 -52.23 -1.29 17.28
CA SER A 730 -53.02 -0.98 16.07
C SER A 730 -52.32 0.02 15.14
N LEU A 731 -51.12 0.47 15.50
CA LEU A 731 -50.35 1.55 14.85
C LEU A 731 -51.10 2.89 14.75
N ASN A 732 -52.20 3.10 15.49
CA ASN A 732 -52.97 4.35 15.50
C ASN A 732 -52.36 5.33 16.51
N LEU A 733 -51.14 5.77 16.22
CA LEU A 733 -50.31 6.53 17.17
C LEU A 733 -50.59 8.03 17.18
N PHE A 734 -51.08 8.58 16.06
CA PHE A 734 -51.06 10.03 15.82
C PHE A 734 -52.44 10.68 15.78
N TRP A 735 -53.50 9.90 16.01
CA TRP A 735 -54.89 10.37 16.06
C TRP A 735 -55.74 9.47 16.98
N THR A 736 -56.96 9.89 17.30
CA THR A 736 -57.92 9.13 18.11
C THR A 736 -59.35 9.24 17.61
N GLN A 737 -60.16 8.20 17.86
CA GLN A 737 -61.61 8.18 17.63
C GLN A 737 -62.40 8.77 18.80
N ASP A 738 -61.72 9.17 19.88
CA ASP A 738 -62.36 9.74 21.07
C ASP A 738 -63.04 11.07 20.74
N SER A 739 -64.36 11.05 20.66
CA SER A 739 -65.19 12.21 20.33
C SER A 739 -65.18 13.30 21.40
N SER A 740 -64.62 13.04 22.59
CA SER A 740 -64.43 14.05 23.63
C SER A 740 -63.26 15.01 23.34
N ILE A 741 -62.39 14.66 22.39
CA ILE A 741 -61.26 15.50 21.98
C ILE A 741 -61.68 16.44 20.84
N GLU A 742 -61.41 17.73 21.02
CA GLU A 742 -61.70 18.73 19.99
C GLU A 742 -60.87 18.48 18.71
N PRO A 743 -61.52 18.49 17.54
CA PRO A 743 -60.82 18.36 16.27
C PRO A 743 -60.00 19.63 15.95
N VAL A 744 -58.79 19.44 15.41
CA VAL A 744 -57.90 20.53 15.01
C VAL A 744 -57.73 20.53 13.49
N GLY A 745 -57.76 21.72 12.89
CA GLY A 745 -57.49 21.89 11.46
C GLY A 745 -56.03 21.59 11.11
N VAL A 746 -55.80 20.77 10.10
CA VAL A 746 -54.47 20.33 9.65
C VAL A 746 -54.34 20.46 8.13
N ARG A 747 -53.10 20.50 7.63
CA ARG A 747 -52.85 20.45 6.18
C ARG A 747 -53.16 19.05 5.66
N ASP A 748 -53.93 18.98 4.57
CA ASP A 748 -54.30 17.71 3.93
C ASP A 748 -53.18 17.24 2.98
N ILE A 749 -52.06 16.81 3.57
CA ILE A 749 -50.89 16.33 2.81
C ILE A 749 -51.21 15.00 2.12
N TYR A 750 -52.11 14.20 2.71
CA TYR A 750 -52.63 12.98 2.10
C TYR A 750 -53.25 13.28 0.71
N ALA A 751 -54.16 14.25 0.64
CA ALA A 751 -54.76 14.70 -0.62
C ALA A 751 -53.71 15.18 -1.64
N LEU A 752 -52.74 15.97 -1.16
CA LEU A 752 -51.66 16.53 -1.98
C LEU A 752 -50.78 15.44 -2.61
N GLU A 753 -50.42 14.41 -1.84
CA GLU A 753 -49.67 13.25 -2.34
C GLU A 753 -50.40 12.55 -3.49
N PHE A 754 -51.70 12.28 -3.32
CA PHE A 754 -52.51 11.68 -4.39
C PHE A 754 -52.61 12.58 -5.63
N GLN A 755 -52.75 13.90 -5.47
CA GLN A 755 -52.78 14.83 -6.59
C GLN A 755 -51.48 14.77 -7.39
N ILE A 756 -50.33 14.83 -6.71
CA ILE A 756 -49.01 14.84 -7.36
C ILE A 756 -48.74 13.50 -8.07
N PHE A 757 -48.95 12.38 -7.39
CA PHE A 757 -48.59 11.05 -7.93
C PHE A 757 -49.60 10.49 -8.93
N LYS A 758 -50.79 11.09 -9.07
CA LYS A 758 -51.67 10.82 -10.21
C LYS A 758 -51.04 11.23 -11.55
N ASN A 759 -50.13 12.20 -11.55
CA ASN A 759 -49.40 12.57 -12.74
C ASN A 759 -48.24 11.58 -12.98
N PRO A 760 -48.23 10.83 -14.10
CA PRO A 760 -47.22 9.81 -14.37
C PRO A 760 -45.80 10.39 -14.50
N LEU A 761 -45.65 11.64 -14.98
CA LEU A 761 -44.33 12.28 -15.05
C LEU A 761 -43.76 12.57 -13.66
N TRP A 762 -44.60 13.07 -12.74
CA TRP A 762 -44.18 13.28 -11.36
C TRP A 762 -43.87 11.96 -10.67
N SER A 763 -44.69 10.93 -10.85
CA SER A 763 -44.41 9.59 -10.31
C SER A 763 -43.09 9.00 -10.82
N LEU A 764 -42.83 9.07 -12.12
CA LEU A 764 -41.56 8.61 -12.69
C LEU A 764 -40.36 9.44 -12.20
N PHE A 765 -40.51 10.75 -12.06
CA PHE A 765 -39.48 11.62 -11.51
C PHE A 765 -39.10 11.24 -10.08
N TYR A 766 -40.08 10.95 -9.23
CA TYR A 766 -39.83 10.51 -7.85
C TYR A 766 -39.21 9.12 -7.80
N ILE A 767 -39.69 8.16 -8.60
CA ILE A 767 -39.09 6.81 -8.68
C ILE A 767 -37.62 6.89 -9.12
N PHE A 768 -37.31 7.70 -10.13
CA PHE A 768 -35.93 7.93 -10.58
C PHE A 768 -35.09 8.56 -9.46
N SER A 769 -35.61 9.58 -8.78
CA SER A 769 -34.92 10.28 -7.71
C SER A 769 -34.61 9.36 -6.53
N VAL A 770 -35.51 8.43 -6.20
CA VAL A 770 -35.25 7.36 -5.21
C VAL A 770 -34.13 6.44 -5.67
N GLY A 771 -34.08 6.10 -6.97
CA GLY A 771 -32.95 5.37 -7.56
C GLY A 771 -31.60 6.07 -7.34
N VAL A 772 -31.55 7.37 -7.60
CA VAL A 772 -30.36 8.21 -7.35
C VAL A 772 -30.03 8.23 -5.85
N PHE A 773 -31.04 8.35 -4.99
CA PHE A 773 -30.89 8.30 -3.53
C PHE A 773 -30.23 7.00 -3.08
N MET A 774 -30.72 5.85 -3.54
CA MET A 774 -30.13 4.55 -3.19
C MET A 774 -28.67 4.46 -3.63
N VAL A 775 -28.34 4.91 -4.84
CA VAL A 775 -26.96 4.91 -5.33
C VAL A 775 -26.07 5.78 -4.45
N HIS A 776 -26.49 7.02 -4.17
CA HIS A 776 -25.74 7.93 -3.30
C HIS A 776 -25.54 7.36 -1.90
N ALA A 777 -26.61 6.83 -1.30
CA ALA A 777 -26.61 6.27 0.04
C ALA A 777 -25.72 5.03 0.13
N CYS A 778 -25.74 4.13 -0.86
CA CYS A 778 -24.86 2.96 -0.90
C CYS A 778 -23.38 3.35 -1.08
N LEU A 779 -23.09 4.29 -1.99
CA LEU A 779 -21.72 4.79 -2.19
C LEU A 779 -21.18 5.49 -0.93
N GLY A 780 -22.03 6.28 -0.27
CA GLY A 780 -21.73 6.92 1.01
C GLY A 780 -21.53 5.90 2.14
N TRP A 781 -22.41 4.90 2.23
CA TRP A 781 -22.35 3.85 3.23
C TRP A 781 -21.01 3.12 3.22
N LYS A 782 -20.56 2.69 2.04
CA LYS A 782 -19.24 2.08 1.85
C LYS A 782 -18.08 2.93 2.38
N LYS A 783 -18.20 4.26 2.35
CA LYS A 783 -17.19 5.19 2.87
C LYS A 783 -17.32 5.42 4.37
N VAL A 784 -18.50 5.24 4.93
CA VAL A 784 -18.83 5.46 6.34
C VAL A 784 -18.55 4.21 7.18
N THR A 785 -18.90 3.01 6.71
CA THR A 785 -18.78 1.76 7.51
C THR A 785 -17.39 1.55 8.13
N PRO A 786 -16.25 1.78 7.43
CA PRO A 786 -14.93 1.56 8.02
C PRO A 786 -14.54 2.54 9.13
N VAL A 787 -15.28 3.65 9.29
CA VAL A 787 -14.97 4.71 10.27
C VAL A 787 -15.96 4.76 11.44
N LEU A 788 -16.96 3.87 11.48
CA LEU A 788 -17.96 3.79 12.55
C LEU A 788 -17.48 3.10 13.84
N GLY A 789 -16.17 2.84 13.97
CA GLY A 789 -15.62 2.13 15.14
C GLY A 789 -16.03 0.65 15.24
N ILE A 790 -16.54 0.07 14.16
CA ILE A 790 -16.96 -1.35 14.12
C ILE A 790 -15.72 -2.26 14.14
N PRO A 791 -15.71 -3.36 14.93
CA PRO A 791 -14.61 -4.31 14.90
C PRO A 791 -14.35 -4.89 13.51
N ARG A 792 -13.08 -5.01 13.12
CA ARG A 792 -12.67 -5.32 11.73
C ARG A 792 -13.36 -6.55 11.11
N GLY A 793 -13.64 -7.60 11.89
CA GLY A 793 -14.31 -8.83 11.43
C GLY A 793 -15.80 -8.68 11.06
N HIS A 794 -16.42 -7.56 11.41
CA HIS A 794 -17.84 -7.29 11.15
C HIS A 794 -18.10 -6.17 10.14
N ILE A 795 -17.07 -5.42 9.71
CA ILE A 795 -17.22 -4.27 8.80
C ILE A 795 -17.96 -4.67 7.51
N GLN A 796 -17.54 -5.74 6.84
CA GLN A 796 -18.16 -6.18 5.59
C GLN A 796 -19.62 -6.63 5.79
N LYS A 797 -19.92 -7.26 6.93
CA LYS A 797 -21.29 -7.69 7.26
C LYS A 797 -22.18 -6.48 7.52
N VAL A 798 -21.69 -5.47 8.23
CA VAL A 798 -22.40 -4.20 8.42
C VAL A 798 -22.56 -3.43 7.11
N GLU A 799 -21.58 -3.49 6.21
CA GLU A 799 -21.69 -2.93 4.87
C GLU A 799 -22.88 -3.56 4.12
N MET A 800 -22.98 -4.90 4.13
CA MET A 800 -24.11 -5.64 3.53
C MET A 800 -25.45 -5.34 4.20
N ILE A 801 -25.50 -5.28 5.54
CA ILE A 801 -26.72 -4.93 6.28
C ILE A 801 -27.21 -3.54 5.86
N GLY A 802 -26.30 -2.56 5.78
CA GLY A 802 -26.69 -1.23 5.33
C GLY A 802 -27.19 -1.20 3.89
N TYR A 803 -26.59 -1.96 2.96
CA TYR A 803 -27.15 -2.10 1.61
C TYR A 803 -28.57 -2.68 1.61
N ALA A 804 -28.83 -3.71 2.42
CA ALA A 804 -30.16 -4.26 2.56
C ALA A 804 -31.16 -3.23 3.10
N ILE A 805 -30.78 -2.45 4.12
CA ILE A 805 -31.60 -1.35 4.66
C ILE A 805 -31.92 -0.33 3.56
N MET A 806 -30.91 0.12 2.79
CA MET A 806 -31.10 1.11 1.73
C MET A 806 -32.03 0.61 0.62
N ILE A 807 -31.95 -0.68 0.26
CA ILE A 807 -32.85 -1.29 -0.72
C ILE A 807 -34.28 -1.32 -0.19
N VAL A 808 -34.49 -1.76 1.06
CA VAL A 808 -35.82 -1.79 1.69
C VAL A 808 -36.41 -0.38 1.74
N MET A 809 -35.63 0.63 2.14
CA MET A 809 -36.09 2.02 2.14
C MET A 809 -36.45 2.51 0.73
N GLY A 810 -35.65 2.19 -0.28
CA GLY A 810 -35.97 2.54 -1.66
C GLY A 810 -37.30 1.94 -2.13
N LEU A 811 -37.56 0.67 -1.80
CA LEU A 811 -38.83 0.01 -2.09
C LEU A 811 -40.01 0.69 -1.38
N VAL A 812 -39.83 1.08 -0.12
CA VAL A 812 -40.84 1.84 0.65
C VAL A 812 -41.17 3.15 -0.05
N TYR A 813 -40.18 3.95 -0.44
CA TYR A 813 -40.43 5.24 -1.11
C TYR A 813 -41.03 5.11 -2.51
N ILE A 814 -40.68 4.05 -3.24
CA ILE A 814 -41.23 3.77 -4.57
C ILE A 814 -42.67 3.22 -4.47
N SER A 815 -43.03 2.60 -3.35
CA SER A 815 -44.31 1.89 -3.21
C SER A 815 -45.54 2.76 -3.44
N PHE A 816 -45.56 3.99 -2.92
CA PHE A 816 -46.74 4.86 -3.03
C PHE A 816 -46.94 5.45 -4.44
N PRO A 817 -45.92 6.02 -5.11
CA PRO A 817 -46.04 6.41 -6.52
C PRO A 817 -46.48 5.25 -7.42
N LEU A 818 -45.93 4.04 -7.21
CA LEU A 818 -46.36 2.84 -7.95
C LEU A 818 -47.82 2.48 -7.64
N TYR A 819 -48.23 2.54 -6.38
CA TYR A 819 -49.60 2.26 -5.95
C TYR A 819 -50.59 3.20 -6.67
N VAL A 820 -50.34 4.51 -6.65
CA VAL A 820 -51.22 5.49 -7.31
C VAL A 820 -51.27 5.29 -8.82
N MET A 821 -50.14 4.97 -9.46
CA MET A 821 -50.11 4.65 -10.90
C MET A 821 -50.83 3.33 -11.24
N ALA A 822 -50.84 2.36 -10.33
CA ALA A 822 -51.48 1.05 -10.53
C ALA A 822 -52.99 1.08 -10.24
N THR A 823 -53.47 2.01 -9.42
CA THR A 823 -54.90 2.20 -9.19
C THR A 823 -55.54 2.89 -10.39
N LYS A 824 -56.59 2.28 -10.98
CA LYS A 824 -57.38 2.93 -12.03
C LYS A 824 -57.98 4.24 -11.50
N PRO A 825 -58.07 5.31 -12.31
CA PRO A 825 -58.95 6.42 -11.96
C PRO A 825 -60.36 5.85 -11.73
N PHE A 826 -60.96 6.16 -10.58
CA PHE A 826 -62.34 5.76 -10.29
C PHE A 826 -63.22 6.22 -11.47
N SER A 827 -63.88 5.26 -12.13
CA SER A 827 -64.74 5.55 -13.27
C SER A 827 -66.03 6.20 -12.78
N GLY A 828 -66.02 7.53 -12.73
CA GLY A 828 -67.18 8.35 -12.39
C GLY A 828 -66.73 9.66 -11.76
N TYR A 829 -66.97 10.76 -12.47
CA TYR A 829 -66.62 12.17 -12.21
C TYR A 829 -65.28 12.66 -12.75
N GLU A 830 -65.39 13.42 -13.84
CA GLU A 830 -64.43 14.44 -14.26
C GLU A 830 -64.35 15.54 -13.16
N ASP A 831 -63.13 16.02 -12.92
CA ASP A 831 -62.75 17.23 -12.18
C ASP A 831 -62.78 17.31 -10.64
N SER A 832 -63.10 16.24 -9.90
CA SER A 832 -62.81 16.18 -8.45
C SER A 832 -61.92 14.99 -8.10
N ILE A 833 -60.78 15.26 -7.44
CA ILE A 833 -59.86 14.21 -6.99
C ILE A 833 -60.58 13.42 -5.90
N GLN A 834 -61.24 12.30 -6.25
CA GLN A 834 -61.67 11.35 -5.23
C GLN A 834 -60.43 10.79 -4.54
N ILE A 835 -60.32 11.09 -3.25
CA ILE A 835 -59.22 10.72 -2.36
C ILE A 835 -59.74 9.58 -1.47
N PRO A 836 -59.22 8.35 -1.62
CA PRO A 836 -59.72 7.20 -0.87
C PRO A 836 -59.68 7.43 0.64
N GLY A 837 -60.81 7.22 1.32
CA GLY A 837 -60.94 7.38 2.77
C GLY A 837 -61.24 8.80 3.24
N ARG A 838 -61.30 9.79 2.34
CA ARG A 838 -61.75 11.16 2.64
C ARG A 838 -63.27 11.22 2.52
N VAL A 839 -63.96 11.36 3.65
CA VAL A 839 -65.41 11.62 3.70
C VAL A 839 -65.58 13.12 3.91
N GLU A 840 -66.46 13.77 3.14
CA GLU A 840 -66.79 15.20 3.31
C GLU A 840 -67.33 15.52 4.70
#